data_AF-A0A7M5VBX8-F1
#
_entry.id   AF-A0A7M5VBX8-F1
#
_cell.length_a   1.000
_cell.length_b   1.000
_cell.length_c   1.000
_cell.angle_alpha   90.00
_cell.angle_beta   90.00
_cell.angle_gamma   90.00
#
_symmetry.space_group_name_H-M   'P 1'
#
loop_
_entity.id
_entity.type
_entity.pdbx_description
1 polymer ?
#
loop_
_entity_poly.entity_id
_entity_poly.type
_entity_poly.pdbx_seq_one_letter_code
_entity_poly.pdbx_strand_id
1 'polypeptide(L)'
;MIDQECLQQKIDEWKKANPSLNTFYRPKEDTGDGKCQSFLFVHQEKWQRDLLQRYGDEILLLDATHKTTRYAIPLFFLVVPTNLDYQIVATFVTENESFESILEALKVVKSWNPSLKPLFAMTDYCKEEINSLECVFPGCEVLICDFHREQAWGRWLKATKNGCSGRKDDILPRLRRIARSKTIEEMNEALISLRSSEFWEEDKYNNLREYIENYWLQIKERWVWAYRKDRFMVNINTNNGVERQNESFKYSYLQRFKNSSLTGMLTKLIENFLPDKYTKYTEENYKMDSRYRKYNSSIPLYLLNRPHHFVKHCMEKIALAKYVDLSGIVIKGQGEFVVHSFENIHNHYIVKFGDEETMPSCTCPSWKHSRYLCKHFFAIFRKYPEVWSWNALSNLYKKSPFLTLDNSGEEEPSISDYLKDTPIEEDERPFEEKDNEMDTDNTGDLHGDENKVEYQATGLKYGTMARDLLTQLRNISYEFDDASENNKELFEALSPILQGCKKDEVNLLDSSFNRSMTLHTKRQICCLLKTPASKLTIRSVPVQQQTGGVDCGLFAISFIQHLAQTKMNPTEVWFDQGKMRNHALKCLRDNILHPFPTKEPGKRRRRAAVREFKLDIFCVCRTIWSPSDARTKGKEMVECDECGKWFHRMCLNIPEFEGDTVEWECPECIKNNR
;
A
#
# COMPACT_ATOMS: atom_id res chain seq x y z
N MET A 1 28.65 9.88 -31.35
CA MET A 1 28.56 11.25 -31.91
C MET A 1 27.10 11.71 -31.82
N ILE A 2 26.63 12.76 -32.53
CA ILE A 2 25.29 13.41 -32.47
C ILE A 2 24.52 13.30 -31.13
N ASP A 3 23.86 12.17 -30.82
CA ASP A 3 23.10 11.99 -29.56
C ASP A 3 23.97 12.13 -28.29
N GLN A 4 25.30 11.96 -28.40
CA GLN A 4 26.24 12.28 -27.32
C GLN A 4 26.53 13.80 -27.22
N GLU A 5 26.68 14.49 -28.36
CA GLU A 5 26.85 15.94 -28.39
C GLU A 5 25.58 16.66 -27.89
N CYS A 6 24.40 16.18 -28.29
CA CYS A 6 23.13 16.65 -27.76
C CYS A 6 23.01 16.43 -26.25
N LEU A 7 23.48 15.28 -25.73
CA LEU A 7 23.49 15.02 -24.29
C LEU A 7 24.44 15.96 -23.55
N GLN A 8 25.63 16.24 -24.08
CA GLN A 8 26.56 17.23 -23.51
C GLN A 8 25.90 18.61 -23.41
N GLN A 9 25.36 19.13 -24.53
CA GLN A 9 24.65 20.41 -24.55
C GLN A 9 23.51 20.45 -23.53
N LYS A 10 22.76 19.35 -23.41
CA LYS A 10 21.63 19.22 -22.48
C LYS A 10 22.07 19.15 -21.01
N ILE A 11 23.23 18.55 -20.72
CA ILE A 11 23.86 18.58 -19.39
C ILE A 11 24.28 20.00 -19.01
N ASP A 12 24.80 20.78 -19.96
CA ASP A 12 25.22 22.16 -19.73
C ASP A 12 24.01 23.08 -19.50
N GLU A 13 22.88 22.85 -20.19
CA GLU A 13 21.58 23.45 -19.85
C GLU A 13 21.14 23.13 -18.42
N TRP A 14 21.14 21.85 -18.02
CA TRP A 14 20.70 21.44 -16.68
C TRP A 14 21.60 22.00 -15.58
N LYS A 15 22.93 22.01 -15.76
CA LYS A 15 23.89 22.62 -14.81
C LYS A 15 23.72 24.14 -14.71
N LYS A 16 23.38 24.82 -15.80
CA LYS A 16 23.06 26.26 -15.80
C LYS A 16 21.73 26.56 -15.09
N ALA A 17 20.74 25.69 -15.22
CA ALA A 17 19.43 25.83 -14.57
C ALA A 17 19.46 25.45 -13.08
N ASN A 18 20.23 24.42 -12.71
CA ASN A 18 20.41 23.95 -11.34
C ASN A 18 21.91 23.75 -11.02
N PRO A 19 22.60 24.78 -10.48
CA PRO A 19 24.01 24.67 -10.10
C PRO A 19 24.32 23.65 -8.99
N SER A 20 23.30 23.10 -8.32
CA SER A 20 23.45 22.05 -7.30
C SER A 20 23.33 20.62 -7.84
N LEU A 21 23.06 20.48 -9.15
CA LEU A 21 22.97 19.20 -9.84
C LEU A 21 24.35 18.57 -10.03
N ASN A 22 24.53 17.34 -9.53
CA ASN A 22 25.69 16.54 -9.86
C ASN A 22 25.40 15.74 -11.14
N THR A 23 26.17 15.97 -12.19
CA THR A 23 26.32 15.00 -13.29
C THR A 23 27.78 14.68 -13.55
N PHE A 24 28.06 13.39 -13.69
CA PHE A 24 29.27 12.85 -14.30
C PHE A 24 28.89 12.35 -15.69
N TYR A 25 29.69 12.68 -16.70
CA TYR A 25 29.44 12.26 -18.06
C TYR A 25 30.76 11.96 -18.77
N ARG A 26 30.82 10.77 -19.38
CA ARG A 26 31.96 10.24 -20.10
C ARG A 26 31.44 9.67 -21.43
N PRO A 27 31.60 10.38 -22.55
CA PRO A 27 31.15 9.90 -23.86
C PRO A 27 31.93 8.65 -24.27
N LYS A 28 31.28 7.79 -25.06
CA LYS A 28 31.97 6.73 -25.78
C LYS A 28 32.81 7.30 -26.89
N GLU A 29 34.11 6.98 -26.89
CA GLU A 29 35.11 7.41 -27.87
C GLU A 29 36.03 6.24 -28.26
N ASP A 30 36.50 6.24 -29.50
CA ASP A 30 37.48 5.29 -30.00
C ASP A 30 38.85 5.96 -29.99
N THR A 31 39.77 5.50 -29.13
CA THR A 31 41.04 6.21 -28.87
C THR A 31 42.13 5.90 -29.88
N GLY A 32 41.83 5.13 -30.94
CA GLY A 32 42.72 4.86 -32.07
C GLY A 32 43.90 3.92 -31.77
N ASP A 33 44.18 3.64 -30.50
CA ASP A 33 45.18 2.68 -30.02
C ASP A 33 44.62 1.27 -29.81
N GLY A 34 43.42 0.99 -30.34
CA GLY A 34 42.69 -0.26 -30.15
C GLY A 34 41.96 -0.36 -28.80
N LYS A 35 42.03 0.68 -27.94
CA LYS A 35 41.12 0.83 -26.80
C LYS A 35 39.90 1.65 -27.21
N CYS A 36 38.80 1.45 -26.49
CA CYS A 36 37.61 2.25 -26.63
C CYS A 36 37.17 2.71 -25.24
N GLN A 37 37.06 4.02 -25.06
CA GLN A 37 36.53 4.62 -23.84
C GLN A 37 35.03 4.33 -23.81
N SER A 38 34.56 3.63 -22.76
CA SER A 38 33.15 3.24 -22.66
C SER A 38 32.20 4.42 -22.43
N PHE A 39 30.90 4.21 -22.62
CA PHE A 39 29.88 5.15 -22.16
C PHE A 39 29.67 5.07 -20.64
N LEU A 40 29.64 6.23 -19.96
CA LEU A 40 29.06 6.38 -18.62
C LEU A 40 28.35 7.73 -18.43
N PHE A 41 27.15 7.71 -17.86
CA PHE A 41 26.43 8.87 -17.33
C PHE A 41 25.92 8.57 -15.93
N VAL A 42 26.14 9.50 -14.99
CA VAL A 42 25.63 9.43 -13.61
C VAL A 42 24.98 10.77 -13.27
N HIS A 43 23.82 10.75 -12.62
CA HIS A 43 23.02 11.92 -12.29
C HIS A 43 22.49 11.85 -10.84
N GLN A 44 22.60 12.97 -10.13
CA GLN A 44 22.03 13.12 -8.79
C GLN A 44 21.76 14.60 -8.43
N GLU A 45 20.49 14.94 -8.22
CA GLU A 45 20.08 16.27 -7.73
C GLU A 45 20.37 16.46 -6.22
N LYS A 46 20.25 17.70 -5.72
CA LYS A 46 20.40 17.98 -4.28
C LYS A 46 19.40 17.22 -3.42
N TRP A 47 18.11 17.29 -3.74
CA TRP A 47 17.07 16.59 -2.96
C TRP A 47 17.28 15.06 -2.94
N GLN A 48 17.85 14.49 -4.02
CA GLN A 48 18.24 13.08 -4.06
C GLN A 48 19.36 12.75 -3.07
N ARG A 49 20.34 13.65 -2.89
CA ARG A 49 21.40 13.52 -1.85
C ARG A 49 20.83 13.68 -0.45
N ASP A 50 19.93 14.64 -0.25
CA ASP A 50 19.29 14.90 1.05
C ASP A 50 18.48 13.68 1.51
N LEU A 51 17.69 13.06 0.62
CA LEU A 51 16.97 11.80 0.89
C LEU A 51 17.92 10.61 1.09
N LEU A 52 19.01 10.52 0.33
CA LEU A 52 20.01 9.46 0.49
C LEU A 52 20.73 9.55 1.84
N GLN A 53 21.01 10.77 2.33
CA GLN A 53 21.54 11.02 3.66
C GLN A 53 20.51 10.69 4.77
N ARG A 54 19.21 10.92 4.51
CA ARG A 54 18.14 10.68 5.49
C ARG A 54 17.74 9.21 5.65
N TYR A 55 17.83 8.41 4.57
CA TYR A 55 17.30 7.03 4.54
C TYR A 55 18.30 5.94 4.10
N GLY A 56 19.42 6.30 3.48
CA GLY A 56 20.30 5.34 2.78
C GLY A 56 21.15 4.42 3.65
N ASP A 57 21.35 4.75 4.93
CA ASP A 57 22.21 3.96 5.84
C ASP A 57 21.53 2.66 6.33
N GLU A 58 20.19 2.54 6.29
CA GLU A 58 19.50 1.31 6.68
C GLU A 58 19.42 0.30 5.51
N ILE A 59 18.92 0.72 4.33
CA ILE A 59 18.87 -0.15 3.14
C ILE A 59 18.88 0.63 1.82
N LEU A 60 19.76 0.25 0.89
CA LEU A 60 19.72 0.67 -0.52
C LEU A 60 19.04 -0.40 -1.39
N LEU A 61 18.41 0.03 -2.48
CA LEU A 61 17.86 -0.84 -3.51
C LEU A 61 18.45 -0.47 -4.87
N LEU A 62 18.94 -1.46 -5.62
CA LEU A 62 19.44 -1.31 -6.97
C LEU A 62 18.64 -2.21 -7.92
N ASP A 63 18.35 -1.73 -9.12
CA ASP A 63 17.60 -2.46 -10.15
C ASP A 63 17.98 -1.93 -11.55
N ALA A 64 18.42 -2.83 -12.44
CA ALA A 64 18.75 -2.52 -13.83
C ALA A 64 17.50 -2.50 -14.72
N THR A 65 17.38 -1.51 -15.61
CA THR A 65 16.20 -1.36 -16.45
C THR A 65 16.51 -1.08 -17.92
N HIS A 66 16.20 -2.07 -18.76
CA HIS A 66 16.43 -2.02 -20.21
C HIS A 66 15.19 -1.56 -21.01
N LYS A 67 15.39 -1.35 -22.32
CA LYS A 67 14.35 -0.95 -23.31
C LYS A 67 13.71 0.42 -23.02
N THR A 68 14.48 1.31 -22.41
CA THR A 68 14.16 2.72 -22.14
C THR A 68 14.58 3.65 -23.27
N THR A 69 15.55 3.25 -24.10
CA THR A 69 16.03 3.98 -25.29
C THR A 69 16.03 3.07 -26.52
N ARG A 70 16.34 3.63 -27.70
CA ARG A 70 16.65 2.88 -28.92
C ARG A 70 17.94 2.05 -28.86
N TYR A 71 18.77 2.20 -27.82
CA TYR A 71 20.04 1.50 -27.64
C TYR A 71 19.91 0.36 -26.62
N ALA A 72 20.74 -0.67 -26.76
CA ALA A 72 20.81 -1.80 -25.84
C ALA A 72 21.67 -1.48 -24.59
N ILE A 73 21.42 -0.32 -23.97
CA ILE A 73 22.12 0.15 -22.76
C ILE A 73 21.18 0.09 -21.53
N PRO A 74 21.69 -0.29 -20.34
CA PRO A 74 20.92 -0.31 -19.10
C PRO A 74 20.76 1.09 -18.49
N LEU A 75 19.60 1.35 -17.89
CA LEU A 75 19.38 2.45 -16.96
C LEU A 75 19.18 1.86 -15.56
N PHE A 76 20.06 2.20 -14.63
CA PHE A 76 19.99 1.79 -13.23
C PHE A 76 19.33 2.89 -12.39
N PHE A 77 18.44 2.47 -11.49
CA PHE A 77 17.94 3.32 -10.41
C PHE A 77 18.50 2.83 -9.07
N LEU A 78 19.15 3.73 -8.33
CA LEU A 78 19.43 3.56 -6.91
C LEU A 78 18.27 4.18 -6.12
N VAL A 79 17.64 3.40 -5.26
CA VAL A 79 16.39 3.74 -4.57
C VAL A 79 16.53 3.51 -3.08
N VAL A 80 15.88 4.34 -2.27
CA VAL A 80 15.66 4.10 -0.83
C VAL A 80 14.16 3.97 -0.56
N PRO A 81 13.74 3.13 0.39
CA PRO A 81 12.43 3.31 1.02
C PRO A 81 12.46 4.63 1.83
N THR A 82 11.32 5.32 1.91
CA THR A 82 11.16 6.53 2.72
C THR A 82 10.15 6.28 3.84
N ASN A 83 9.78 7.33 4.57
CA ASN A 83 8.66 7.33 5.50
C ASN A 83 7.26 7.21 4.85
N LEU A 84 7.16 7.21 3.51
CA LEU A 84 5.88 7.13 2.78
C LEU A 84 5.89 6.13 1.62
N ASP A 85 6.97 6.11 0.82
CA ASP A 85 7.07 5.30 -0.40
C ASP A 85 8.52 4.87 -0.71
N TYR A 86 8.97 4.97 -1.96
CA TYR A 86 10.29 4.56 -2.43
C TYR A 86 10.80 5.62 -3.42
N GLN A 87 11.88 6.32 -3.08
CA GLN A 87 12.40 7.44 -3.86
C GLN A 87 13.71 7.10 -4.56
N ILE A 88 13.81 7.50 -5.84
CA ILE A 88 15.03 7.33 -6.64
C ILE A 88 16.01 8.42 -6.21
N VAL A 89 17.16 7.98 -5.70
CA VAL A 89 18.17 8.84 -5.06
C VAL A 89 19.52 8.84 -5.77
N ALA A 90 19.71 8.02 -6.81
CA ALA A 90 20.66 8.28 -7.88
C ALA A 90 20.22 7.54 -9.16
N THR A 91 20.65 8.03 -10.32
CA THR A 91 20.39 7.38 -11.61
C THR A 91 21.67 7.30 -12.43
N PHE A 92 21.92 6.16 -13.08
CA PHE A 92 23.08 6.00 -13.96
C PHE A 92 22.80 5.12 -15.17
N VAL A 93 23.54 5.38 -16.24
CA VAL A 93 23.51 4.65 -17.51
C VAL A 93 24.94 4.28 -17.86
N THR A 94 25.21 2.98 -17.95
CA THR A 94 26.50 2.43 -18.39
C THR A 94 26.38 1.93 -19.83
N GLU A 95 27.50 1.64 -20.49
CA GLU A 95 27.47 0.94 -21.77
C GLU A 95 27.03 -0.53 -21.65
N ASN A 96 27.39 -1.17 -20.55
CA ASN A 96 27.14 -2.58 -20.28
C ASN A 96 26.98 -2.84 -18.77
N GLU A 97 26.58 -4.06 -18.42
CA GLU A 97 26.30 -4.48 -17.04
C GLU A 97 27.52 -5.21 -16.42
N SER A 98 28.75 -4.86 -16.82
CA SER A 98 29.96 -5.45 -16.21
C SER A 98 30.21 -4.89 -14.80
N PHE A 99 30.95 -5.67 -14.00
CA PHE A 99 31.38 -5.28 -12.67
C PHE A 99 32.09 -3.92 -12.68
N GLU A 100 33.01 -3.69 -13.61
CA GLU A 100 33.79 -2.45 -13.72
C GLU A 100 32.90 -1.24 -14.00
N SER A 101 31.93 -1.39 -14.91
CA SER A 101 30.98 -0.33 -15.29
C SER A 101 30.06 0.06 -14.13
N ILE A 102 29.52 -0.92 -13.40
CA ILE A 102 28.63 -0.68 -12.24
C ILE A 102 29.45 -0.12 -11.06
N LEU A 103 30.66 -0.64 -10.84
CA LEU A 103 31.59 -0.20 -9.81
C LEU A 103 32.02 1.27 -10.01
N GLU A 104 32.32 1.70 -11.23
CA GLU A 104 32.65 3.10 -11.53
C GLU A 104 31.46 4.02 -11.23
N ALA A 105 30.26 3.66 -11.71
CA ALA A 105 29.05 4.44 -11.48
C ALA A 105 28.72 4.57 -9.98
N LEU A 106 28.80 3.48 -9.21
CA LEU A 106 28.58 3.50 -7.76
C LEU A 106 29.69 4.27 -7.02
N LYS A 107 30.95 4.22 -7.47
CA LYS A 107 32.04 5.07 -6.93
C LYS A 107 31.79 6.56 -7.15
N VAL A 108 31.22 6.95 -8.31
CA VAL A 108 30.80 8.34 -8.54
C VAL A 108 29.72 8.74 -7.53
N VAL A 109 28.65 7.96 -7.39
CA VAL A 109 27.58 8.23 -6.39
C VAL A 109 28.15 8.27 -4.96
N LYS A 110 29.09 7.38 -4.62
CA LYS A 110 29.73 7.36 -3.30
C LYS A 110 30.62 8.59 -3.05
N SER A 111 31.31 9.10 -4.07
CA SER A 111 32.13 10.32 -3.92
C SER A 111 31.27 11.58 -3.68
N TRP A 112 30.05 11.61 -4.22
CA TRP A 112 29.06 12.65 -3.94
C TRP A 112 28.37 12.51 -2.57
N ASN A 113 28.46 11.34 -1.93
CA ASN A 113 27.80 11.01 -0.67
C ASN A 113 28.80 10.33 0.30
N PRO A 114 29.83 11.05 0.77
CA PRO A 114 30.93 10.47 1.53
C PRO A 114 30.53 9.89 2.89
N SER A 115 29.44 10.38 3.51
CA SER A 115 28.87 9.86 4.76
C SER A 115 28.22 8.49 4.63
N LEU A 116 27.53 8.21 3.52
CA LEU A 116 26.67 7.04 3.26
C LEU A 116 27.33 5.70 3.61
N LYS A 117 26.72 4.95 4.53
CA LYS A 117 27.16 3.65 5.07
C LYS A 117 25.96 2.69 5.20
N PRO A 118 25.47 2.14 4.08
CA PRO A 118 24.37 1.19 4.11
C PRO A 118 24.73 -0.07 4.90
N LEU A 119 23.90 -0.43 5.87
CA LEU A 119 23.94 -1.73 6.54
C LEU A 119 23.56 -2.86 5.56
N PHE A 120 22.62 -2.58 4.65
CA PHE A 120 22.10 -3.52 3.66
C PHE A 120 21.97 -2.88 2.28
N ALA A 121 22.07 -3.71 1.26
CA ALA A 121 21.53 -3.42 -0.06
C ALA A 121 20.65 -4.58 -0.53
N MET A 122 19.72 -4.32 -1.44
CA MET A 122 18.96 -5.35 -2.13
C MET A 122 18.99 -5.12 -3.63
N THR A 123 19.39 -6.16 -4.36
CA THR A 123 19.56 -6.13 -5.82
C THR A 123 19.08 -7.46 -6.42
N ASP A 124 19.23 -7.64 -7.71
CA ASP A 124 18.94 -8.91 -8.38
C ASP A 124 19.99 -9.97 -8.06
N TYR A 125 19.79 -11.21 -8.54
CA TYR A 125 20.88 -12.18 -8.49
C TYR A 125 21.85 -11.98 -9.67
N CYS A 126 22.49 -10.82 -9.69
CA CYS A 126 23.57 -10.43 -10.58
C CYS A 126 24.87 -10.35 -9.78
N LYS A 127 25.93 -11.05 -10.21
CA LYS A 127 27.21 -11.06 -9.48
C LYS A 127 27.91 -9.71 -9.59
N GLU A 128 27.73 -9.05 -10.72
CA GLU A 128 28.32 -7.79 -11.11
C GLU A 128 27.75 -6.65 -10.24
N GLU A 129 26.44 -6.63 -10.01
CA GLU A 129 25.78 -5.74 -9.04
C GLU A 129 26.23 -6.03 -7.60
N ILE A 130 26.14 -7.28 -7.14
CA ILE A 130 26.48 -7.68 -5.76
C ILE A 130 27.93 -7.30 -5.43
N ASN A 131 28.88 -7.70 -6.26
CA ASN A 131 30.30 -7.40 -6.05
C ASN A 131 30.58 -5.89 -6.08
N SER A 132 29.88 -5.12 -6.93
CA SER A 132 30.05 -3.67 -7.02
C SER A 132 29.55 -2.97 -5.75
N LEU A 133 28.41 -3.39 -5.23
CA LEU A 133 27.86 -2.87 -3.97
C LEU A 133 28.80 -3.17 -2.79
N GLU A 134 29.27 -4.42 -2.64
CA GLU A 134 30.17 -4.83 -1.55
C GLU A 134 31.56 -4.15 -1.63
N CYS A 135 32.03 -3.85 -2.84
CA CYS A 135 33.31 -3.14 -3.05
C CYS A 135 33.20 -1.62 -2.81
N VAL A 136 32.05 -1.00 -3.04
CA VAL A 136 31.84 0.45 -2.80
C VAL A 136 31.38 0.75 -1.37
N PHE A 137 30.69 -0.18 -0.73
CA PHE A 137 30.15 -0.03 0.63
C PHE A 137 30.66 -1.15 1.55
N PRO A 138 31.91 -1.09 2.05
CA PRO A 138 32.45 -2.09 2.96
C PRO A 138 31.58 -2.26 4.22
N GLY A 139 31.16 -3.50 4.49
CA GLY A 139 30.27 -3.84 5.60
C GLY A 139 28.77 -3.88 5.25
N CYS A 140 28.39 -3.51 4.02
CA CYS A 140 27.02 -3.63 3.51
C CYS A 140 26.70 -5.09 3.14
N GLU A 141 25.63 -5.66 3.72
CA GLU A 141 25.16 -7.00 3.36
C GLU A 141 24.18 -6.95 2.18
N VAL A 142 24.59 -7.49 1.02
CA VAL A 142 23.74 -7.51 -0.18
C VAL A 142 22.79 -8.70 -0.18
N LEU A 143 21.50 -8.41 -0.02
CA LEU A 143 20.38 -9.33 -0.07
C LEU A 143 19.86 -9.49 -1.51
N ILE A 144 19.33 -10.66 -1.83
CA ILE A 144 18.67 -10.93 -3.12
C ILE A 144 17.16 -10.70 -2.98
N CYS A 145 16.58 -9.96 -3.93
CA CYS A 145 15.14 -9.72 -3.99
C CYS A 145 14.31 -11.01 -4.09
N ASP A 146 13.31 -11.18 -3.22
CA ASP A 146 12.42 -12.35 -3.25
C ASP A 146 11.66 -12.49 -4.59
N PHE A 147 11.28 -11.38 -5.23
CA PHE A 147 10.54 -11.37 -6.50
C PHE A 147 11.40 -11.92 -7.64
N HIS A 148 12.65 -11.45 -7.78
CA HIS A 148 13.54 -11.92 -8.84
C HIS A 148 14.14 -13.30 -8.55
N ARG A 149 14.31 -13.71 -7.28
CA ARG A 149 14.52 -15.12 -6.90
C ARG A 149 13.36 -16.02 -7.34
N GLU A 150 12.11 -15.63 -7.03
CA GLU A 150 10.91 -16.37 -7.44
C GLU A 150 10.76 -16.43 -8.98
N GLN A 151 11.15 -15.37 -9.70
CA GLN A 151 11.24 -15.39 -11.17
C GLN A 151 12.34 -16.34 -11.66
N ALA A 152 13.55 -16.30 -11.08
CA ALA A 152 14.66 -17.16 -11.48
C ALA A 152 14.31 -18.65 -11.31
N TRP A 153 13.80 -19.05 -10.14
CA TRP A 153 13.25 -20.38 -9.89
C TRP A 153 12.10 -20.72 -10.86
N GLY A 154 11.16 -19.78 -11.05
CA GLY A 154 9.99 -19.97 -11.92
C GLY A 154 10.33 -20.11 -13.41
N ARG A 155 11.44 -19.51 -13.88
CA ARG A 155 12.00 -19.67 -15.23
C ARG A 155 12.79 -20.99 -15.33
N TRP A 156 13.67 -21.27 -14.36
CA TRP A 156 14.52 -22.48 -14.36
C TRP A 156 13.69 -23.76 -14.28
N LEU A 157 12.72 -23.85 -13.36
CA LEU A 157 11.86 -25.02 -13.21
C LEU A 157 11.00 -25.29 -14.44
N LYS A 158 10.66 -24.26 -15.23
CA LYS A 158 9.88 -24.41 -16.49
C LYS A 158 10.69 -24.97 -17.66
N ALA A 159 12.01 -24.84 -17.66
CA ALA A 159 12.83 -25.26 -18.79
C ALA A 159 12.87 -26.80 -18.88
N THR A 160 12.42 -27.36 -20.01
CA THR A 160 12.32 -28.81 -20.23
C THR A 160 13.63 -29.55 -20.01
N LYS A 161 14.75 -28.96 -20.43
CA LYS A 161 16.12 -29.48 -20.22
C LYS A 161 16.52 -29.70 -18.75
N ASN A 162 15.77 -29.13 -17.80
CA ASN A 162 16.04 -29.23 -16.36
C ASN A 162 15.20 -30.34 -15.67
N GLY A 163 14.45 -31.16 -16.42
CA GLY A 163 13.66 -32.28 -15.88
C GLY A 163 12.40 -31.90 -15.07
N CYS A 164 12.28 -30.64 -14.64
CA CYS A 164 11.29 -30.20 -13.65
C CYS A 164 9.99 -29.61 -14.23
N SER A 165 9.88 -29.46 -15.56
CA SER A 165 8.85 -28.61 -16.21
C SER A 165 7.40 -28.97 -15.85
N GLY A 166 7.09 -30.26 -15.70
CA GLY A 166 5.77 -30.75 -15.31
C GLY A 166 5.49 -30.75 -13.80
N ARG A 167 6.50 -30.51 -12.94
CA ARG A 167 6.40 -30.60 -11.47
C ARG A 167 6.72 -29.29 -10.74
N LYS A 168 6.88 -28.18 -11.48
CA LYS A 168 7.21 -26.85 -10.95
C LYS A 168 6.37 -26.49 -9.72
N ASP A 169 5.05 -26.68 -9.78
CA ASP A 169 4.15 -26.20 -8.73
C ASP A 169 4.13 -27.08 -7.46
N ASP A 170 4.79 -28.25 -7.49
CA ASP A 170 5.09 -29.08 -6.31
C ASP A 170 6.46 -28.74 -5.70
N ILE A 171 7.44 -28.41 -6.55
CA ILE A 171 8.82 -28.08 -6.14
C ILE A 171 8.91 -26.66 -5.56
N LEU A 172 8.28 -25.67 -6.23
CA LEU A 172 8.40 -24.25 -5.86
C LEU A 172 7.85 -23.94 -4.44
N PRO A 173 6.77 -24.57 -3.93
CA PRO A 173 6.38 -24.46 -2.52
C PRO A 173 7.45 -24.91 -1.52
N ARG A 174 8.26 -25.93 -1.85
CA ARG A 174 9.36 -26.40 -0.97
C ARG A 174 10.49 -25.37 -0.90
N LEU A 175 10.89 -24.82 -2.05
CA LEU A 175 11.86 -23.71 -2.11
C LEU A 175 11.36 -22.46 -1.36
N ARG A 176 10.05 -22.17 -1.45
CA ARG A 176 9.40 -21.10 -0.69
C ARG A 176 9.37 -21.34 0.82
N ARG A 177 9.24 -22.59 1.28
CA ARG A 177 9.32 -22.93 2.70
C ARG A 177 10.70 -22.52 3.24
N ILE A 178 11.77 -22.98 2.59
CA ILE A 178 13.17 -22.64 2.94
C ILE A 178 13.40 -21.12 2.93
N ALA A 179 12.93 -20.41 1.90
CA ALA A 179 13.14 -18.96 1.79
C ALA A 179 12.51 -18.15 2.94
N ARG A 180 11.34 -18.60 3.42
CA ARG A 180 10.47 -17.84 4.35
C ARG A 180 10.58 -18.32 5.79
N SER A 181 11.43 -19.33 6.05
CA SER A 181 11.85 -19.73 7.38
C SER A 181 12.45 -18.54 8.12
N LYS A 182 11.95 -18.28 9.33
CA LYS A 182 12.30 -17.13 10.19
C LYS A 182 13.42 -17.45 11.17
N THR A 183 13.74 -18.73 11.34
CA THR A 183 14.86 -19.21 12.16
C THR A 183 15.68 -20.24 11.39
N ILE A 184 16.88 -20.54 11.88
CA ILE A 184 17.78 -21.52 11.27
C ILE A 184 17.20 -22.94 11.40
N GLU A 185 16.44 -23.20 12.45
CA GLU A 185 15.72 -24.45 12.72
C GLU A 185 14.57 -24.62 11.71
N GLU A 186 13.71 -23.61 11.55
CA GLU A 186 12.66 -23.59 10.51
C GLU A 186 13.25 -23.79 9.09
N MET A 187 14.49 -23.34 8.84
CA MET A 187 15.19 -23.54 7.56
C MET A 187 15.70 -24.97 7.42
N ASN A 188 16.33 -25.52 8.47
CA ASN A 188 16.87 -26.88 8.48
C ASN A 188 15.76 -27.92 8.32
N GLU A 189 14.61 -27.76 8.99
CA GLU A 189 13.41 -28.58 8.77
C GLU A 189 12.92 -28.52 7.31
N ALA A 190 12.88 -27.31 6.73
CA ALA A 190 12.46 -27.13 5.35
C ALA A 190 13.44 -27.78 4.34
N LEU A 191 14.74 -27.78 4.66
CA LEU A 191 15.78 -28.46 3.89
C LEU A 191 15.68 -29.98 4.01
N ILE A 192 15.45 -30.53 5.20
CA ILE A 192 15.18 -31.96 5.41
C ILE A 192 13.92 -32.37 4.63
N SER A 193 12.85 -31.59 4.73
CA SER A 193 11.58 -31.80 4.00
C SER A 193 11.71 -31.69 2.46
N LEU A 194 12.76 -31.04 1.94
CA LEU A 194 13.13 -31.08 0.52
C LEU A 194 14.00 -32.31 0.19
N ARG A 195 15.00 -32.60 1.03
CA ARG A 195 15.98 -33.69 0.84
C ARG A 195 15.38 -35.09 0.95
N SER A 196 14.33 -35.27 1.75
CA SER A 196 13.54 -36.52 1.85
C SER A 196 12.29 -36.46 0.95
N SER A 197 12.47 -36.12 -0.32
CA SER A 197 11.37 -36.09 -1.30
C SER A 197 11.79 -36.65 -2.65
N GLU A 198 10.82 -37.08 -3.45
CA GLU A 198 11.02 -37.58 -4.82
C GLU A 198 11.94 -36.67 -5.67
N PHE A 199 11.85 -35.35 -5.46
CA PHE A 199 12.62 -34.31 -6.14
C PHE A 199 14.11 -34.30 -5.79
N TRP A 200 14.54 -35.14 -4.86
CA TRP A 200 15.88 -35.21 -4.34
C TRP A 200 16.42 -36.64 -4.31
N GLU A 201 15.56 -37.64 -4.14
CA GLU A 201 15.96 -39.04 -4.19
C GLU A 201 16.09 -39.55 -5.64
N GLU A 202 15.17 -39.19 -6.54
CA GLU A 202 15.20 -39.69 -7.92
C GLU A 202 16.22 -38.97 -8.83
N ASP A 203 17.07 -39.74 -9.50
CA ASP A 203 18.13 -39.21 -10.40
C ASP A 203 17.61 -38.39 -11.58
N LYS A 204 16.34 -38.56 -11.97
CA LYS A 204 15.67 -37.70 -12.97
C LYS A 204 15.60 -36.23 -12.56
N TYR A 205 15.83 -35.92 -11.28
CA TYR A 205 15.93 -34.58 -10.72
C TYR A 205 17.36 -34.19 -10.30
N ASN A 206 18.41 -34.89 -10.74
CA ASN A 206 19.78 -34.55 -10.36
C ASN A 206 20.16 -33.08 -10.68
N ASN A 207 19.69 -32.56 -11.82
CA ASN A 207 19.89 -31.16 -12.20
C ASN A 207 19.26 -30.17 -11.18
N LEU A 208 18.21 -30.58 -10.46
CA LEU A 208 17.60 -29.78 -9.38
C LEU A 208 18.43 -29.86 -8.10
N ARG A 209 18.95 -31.05 -7.73
CA ARG A 209 19.89 -31.21 -6.60
C ARG A 209 21.05 -30.23 -6.76
N GLU A 210 21.75 -30.31 -7.89
CA GLU A 210 22.91 -29.46 -8.20
C GLU A 210 22.55 -27.97 -8.24
N TYR A 211 21.41 -27.60 -8.85
CA TYR A 211 20.97 -26.20 -8.92
C TYR A 211 20.60 -25.61 -7.56
N ILE A 212 20.13 -26.42 -6.61
CA ILE A 212 19.86 -25.94 -5.25
C ILE A 212 21.14 -25.96 -4.40
N GLU A 213 21.90 -27.05 -4.37
CA GLU A 213 23.08 -27.18 -3.51
C GLU A 213 24.26 -26.31 -3.97
N ASN A 214 24.62 -26.33 -5.25
CA ASN A 214 25.86 -25.71 -5.75
C ASN A 214 25.69 -24.24 -6.15
N TYR A 215 24.46 -23.70 -6.12
CA TYR A 215 24.16 -22.36 -6.60
C TYR A 215 23.33 -21.53 -5.60
N TRP A 216 22.19 -22.04 -5.10
CA TRP A 216 21.35 -21.28 -4.15
C TRP A 216 21.77 -21.45 -2.69
N LEU A 217 22.11 -22.66 -2.22
CA LEU A 217 22.46 -22.89 -0.81
C LEU A 217 23.86 -22.37 -0.43
N GLN A 218 24.74 -22.12 -1.41
CA GLN A 218 26.03 -21.44 -1.24
C GLN A 218 25.89 -19.94 -0.90
N ILE A 219 24.67 -19.38 -1.01
CA ILE A 219 24.37 -17.95 -0.78
C ILE A 219 23.07 -17.77 0.02
N LYS A 220 22.66 -18.80 0.79
CA LYS A 220 21.41 -18.82 1.59
C LYS A 220 21.25 -17.60 2.50
N GLU A 221 22.36 -17.08 3.02
CA GLU A 221 22.46 -15.88 3.85
C GLU A 221 21.85 -14.64 3.17
N ARG A 222 21.93 -14.56 1.83
CA ARG A 222 21.42 -13.42 1.04
C ARG A 222 19.91 -13.48 0.79
N TRP A 223 19.26 -14.64 0.93
CA TRP A 223 17.88 -14.85 0.46
C TRP A 223 16.93 -15.60 1.40
N VAL A 224 17.42 -16.30 2.42
CA VAL A 224 16.57 -16.92 3.46
C VAL A 224 16.31 -15.90 4.57
N TRP A 225 15.05 -15.74 4.96
CA TRP A 225 14.63 -14.72 5.93
C TRP A 225 15.28 -14.88 7.30
N ALA A 226 15.65 -16.09 7.72
CA ALA A 226 16.34 -16.38 8.99
C ALA A 226 17.72 -15.70 9.16
N TYR A 227 18.38 -15.29 8.06
CA TYR A 227 19.65 -14.54 8.11
C TYR A 227 19.47 -13.02 8.03
N ARG A 228 18.25 -12.56 7.70
CA ARG A 228 17.93 -11.13 7.62
C ARG A 228 17.80 -10.59 9.05
N LYS A 229 18.78 -9.79 9.49
CA LYS A 229 18.88 -9.29 10.88
C LYS A 229 17.59 -8.60 11.33
N ASP A 230 17.32 -8.63 12.64
CA ASP A 230 16.07 -8.18 13.27
C ASP A 230 15.81 -6.64 13.27
N ARG A 231 16.40 -5.91 12.31
CA ARG A 231 16.26 -4.46 12.06
C ARG A 231 14.89 -4.09 11.48
N PHE A 232 14.64 -2.79 11.36
CA PHE A 232 13.31 -2.23 11.12
C PHE A 232 12.90 -2.34 9.64
N MET A 233 13.75 -1.91 8.70
CA MET A 233 13.45 -1.97 7.25
C MET A 233 13.89 -3.28 6.59
N VAL A 234 14.64 -4.14 7.29
CA VAL A 234 15.11 -5.44 6.78
C VAL A 234 13.97 -6.45 6.54
N ASN A 235 12.76 -6.18 7.05
CA ASN A 235 11.53 -6.85 6.62
C ASN A 235 11.09 -6.48 5.17
N ILE A 236 11.75 -5.56 4.46
CA ILE A 236 11.60 -5.36 3.01
C ILE A 236 12.20 -6.57 2.30
N ASN A 237 11.34 -7.54 2.00
CA ASN A 237 11.74 -8.78 1.35
C ASN A 237 11.78 -8.68 -0.19
N THR A 238 11.30 -7.58 -0.79
CA THR A 238 11.14 -7.41 -2.25
C THR A 238 11.47 -6.00 -2.71
N ASN A 239 12.18 -5.86 -3.84
CA ASN A 239 12.37 -4.59 -4.55
C ASN A 239 11.12 -4.06 -5.30
N ASN A 240 9.92 -4.52 -4.93
CA ASN A 240 8.62 -4.12 -5.52
C ASN A 240 8.40 -2.59 -5.57
N GLY A 241 9.10 -1.81 -4.74
CA GLY A 241 9.13 -0.35 -4.86
C GLY A 241 9.82 0.13 -6.14
N VAL A 242 10.99 -0.45 -6.46
CA VAL A 242 11.80 -0.10 -7.63
C VAL A 242 11.17 -0.59 -8.93
N GLU A 243 10.70 -1.84 -8.97
CA GLU A 243 9.99 -2.39 -10.15
C GLU A 243 8.78 -1.49 -10.51
N ARG A 244 8.02 -0.99 -9.52
CA ARG A 244 6.95 -0.02 -9.77
C ARG A 244 7.43 1.33 -10.29
N GLN A 245 8.60 1.82 -9.89
CA GLN A 245 9.17 3.02 -10.50
C GLN A 245 9.58 2.75 -11.96
N ASN A 246 10.18 1.58 -12.23
CA ASN A 246 10.57 1.16 -13.57
C ASN A 246 9.36 0.95 -14.50
N GLU A 247 8.28 0.30 -14.02
CA GLU A 247 7.00 0.22 -14.72
C GLU A 247 6.39 1.61 -14.96
N SER A 248 6.35 2.46 -13.93
CA SER A 248 5.80 3.82 -14.01
C SER A 248 6.53 4.64 -15.07
N PHE A 249 7.87 4.62 -15.09
CA PHE A 249 8.67 5.32 -16.11
C PHE A 249 8.40 4.76 -17.52
N LYS A 250 8.52 3.44 -17.71
CA LYS A 250 8.36 2.77 -19.01
C LYS A 250 6.94 2.93 -19.61
N TYR A 251 5.90 2.80 -18.79
CA TYR A 251 4.52 2.69 -19.26
C TYR A 251 3.67 3.94 -19.10
N SER A 252 4.04 4.89 -18.24
CA SER A 252 3.37 6.20 -18.14
C SER A 252 4.12 7.30 -18.89
N TYR A 253 5.45 7.38 -18.76
CA TYR A 253 6.24 8.50 -19.29
C TYR A 253 6.83 8.17 -20.68
N LEU A 254 7.50 7.02 -20.83
CA LEU A 254 8.11 6.60 -22.10
C LEU A 254 7.11 5.96 -23.09
N GLN A 255 5.82 5.86 -22.77
CA GLN A 255 4.84 5.13 -23.59
C GLN A 255 4.76 5.61 -25.04
N ARG A 256 4.95 6.92 -25.26
CA ARG A 256 4.98 7.59 -26.58
C ARG A 256 6.41 7.80 -27.14
N PHE A 257 7.43 7.39 -26.38
CA PHE A 257 8.85 7.69 -26.63
C PHE A 257 9.72 6.41 -26.63
N LYS A 258 9.15 5.24 -26.91
CA LYS A 258 9.81 3.92 -26.78
C LYS A 258 11.07 3.74 -27.64
N ASN A 259 11.20 4.47 -28.75
CA ASN A 259 12.39 4.49 -29.61
C ASN A 259 13.19 5.80 -29.45
N SER A 260 13.12 6.44 -28.28
CA SER A 260 13.81 7.72 -28.03
C SER A 260 15.33 7.60 -28.08
N SER A 261 15.94 8.74 -28.41
CA SER A 261 17.36 9.00 -28.23
C SER A 261 17.73 8.90 -26.73
N LEU A 262 19.02 8.72 -26.42
CA LEU A 262 19.49 8.72 -25.04
C LEU A 262 19.20 10.09 -24.37
N THR A 263 19.52 11.18 -25.08
CA THR A 263 19.18 12.54 -24.64
C THR A 263 17.68 12.69 -24.37
N GLY A 264 16.82 12.20 -25.26
CA GLY A 264 15.36 12.28 -25.11
C GLY A 264 14.83 11.49 -23.91
N MET A 265 15.39 10.31 -23.63
CA MET A 265 15.03 9.51 -22.45
C MET A 265 15.47 10.19 -21.16
N LEU A 266 16.72 10.64 -21.08
CA LEU A 266 17.25 11.35 -19.90
C LEU A 266 16.52 12.67 -19.65
N THR A 267 16.12 13.38 -20.70
CA THR A 267 15.25 14.56 -20.60
C THR A 267 13.90 14.22 -19.95
N LYS A 268 13.27 13.10 -20.32
CA LYS A 268 12.02 12.66 -19.67
C LYS A 268 12.19 12.07 -18.29
N LEU A 269 13.38 11.57 -17.96
CA LEU A 269 13.74 11.16 -16.60
C LEU A 269 13.89 12.39 -15.68
N ILE A 270 14.71 13.36 -16.09
CA ILE A 270 15.18 14.47 -15.25
C ILE A 270 14.20 15.63 -15.21
N GLU A 271 13.57 16.02 -16.32
CA GLU A 271 12.69 17.20 -16.36
C GLU A 271 11.23 16.90 -16.00
N ASN A 272 10.85 15.61 -15.92
CA ASN A 272 9.47 15.21 -15.61
C ASN A 272 9.43 14.12 -14.53
N PHE A 273 9.96 12.92 -14.81
CA PHE A 273 9.72 11.75 -13.94
C PHE A 273 10.25 11.92 -12.51
N LEU A 274 11.49 12.38 -12.33
CA LEU A 274 12.07 12.56 -11.00
C LEU A 274 11.41 13.74 -10.23
N PRO A 275 11.20 14.94 -10.81
CA PRO A 275 10.43 16.02 -10.19
C PRO A 275 9.00 15.63 -9.80
N ASP A 276 8.25 14.92 -10.65
CA ASP A 276 6.88 14.51 -10.35
C ASP A 276 6.81 13.54 -9.14
N LYS A 277 7.85 12.71 -8.95
CA LYS A 277 7.96 11.79 -7.79
C LYS A 277 8.33 12.52 -6.51
N TYR A 278 9.30 13.42 -6.58
CA TYR A 278 9.72 14.21 -5.41
C TYR A 278 8.62 15.19 -4.97
N THR A 279 7.97 15.87 -5.91
CA THR A 279 6.85 16.79 -5.62
C THR A 279 5.72 16.07 -4.92
N LYS A 280 5.35 14.86 -5.38
CA LYS A 280 4.37 14.04 -4.67
C LYS A 280 4.85 13.67 -3.25
N TYR A 281 6.11 13.28 -3.09
CA TYR A 281 6.68 12.92 -1.78
C TYR A 281 6.64 14.08 -0.78
N THR A 282 7.00 15.30 -1.20
CA THR A 282 6.95 16.49 -0.35
C THR A 282 5.51 16.92 -0.07
N GLU A 283 4.63 16.89 -1.07
CA GLU A 283 3.19 17.13 -0.88
C GLU A 283 2.56 16.19 0.14
N GLU A 284 2.80 14.89 0.05
CA GLU A 284 2.19 13.90 0.95
C GLU A 284 2.78 13.95 2.36
N ASN A 285 4.04 14.38 2.53
CA ASN A 285 4.59 14.73 3.85
C ASN A 285 3.89 15.97 4.42
N TYR A 286 3.83 17.06 3.64
CA TYR A 286 3.25 18.33 4.08
C TYR A 286 1.75 18.20 4.42
N LYS A 287 0.98 17.43 3.64
CA LYS A 287 -0.44 17.11 3.92
C LYS A 287 -0.67 16.39 5.26
N MET A 288 0.37 15.79 5.84
CA MET A 288 0.31 15.12 7.13
C MET A 288 0.81 16.00 8.29
N ASP A 289 1.34 17.20 8.02
CA ASP A 289 1.86 18.09 9.06
C ASP A 289 0.72 18.83 9.80
N SER A 290 0.85 18.91 11.12
CA SER A 290 0.01 19.69 12.04
C SER A 290 -0.18 21.17 11.66
N ARG A 291 0.75 21.74 10.87
CA ARG A 291 0.73 23.10 10.32
C ARG A 291 -0.13 23.21 9.05
N TYR A 292 -0.19 22.16 8.23
CA TYR A 292 -1.09 22.11 7.07
C TYR A 292 -2.54 21.96 7.53
N ARG A 293 -2.77 21.15 8.57
CA ARG A 293 -4.12 20.97 9.14
C ARG A 293 -4.09 20.50 10.59
N LYS A 294 -5.03 21.01 11.38
CA LYS A 294 -5.26 20.62 12.77
C LYS A 294 -5.56 19.11 12.88
N TYR A 295 -4.88 18.41 13.78
CA TYR A 295 -5.14 17.00 14.07
C TYR A 295 -6.43 16.78 14.90
N ASN A 296 -7.06 15.61 14.76
CA ASN A 296 -8.20 15.18 15.55
C ASN A 296 -7.81 15.01 17.03
N SER A 297 -8.56 15.61 17.95
CA SER A 297 -8.23 15.64 19.39
C SER A 297 -8.19 14.28 20.09
N SER A 298 -8.73 13.22 19.46
CA SER A 298 -8.63 11.86 19.99
C SER A 298 -7.27 11.20 19.75
N ILE A 299 -6.39 11.80 18.94
CA ILE A 299 -5.03 11.29 18.68
C ILE A 299 -4.06 11.78 19.77
N PRO A 300 -3.33 10.87 20.45
CA PRO A 300 -2.32 11.26 21.44
C PRO A 300 -1.22 12.15 20.83
N LEU A 301 -0.82 13.19 21.57
CA LEU A 301 0.15 14.20 21.14
C LEU A 301 1.48 13.61 20.61
N TYR A 302 1.89 12.44 21.09
CA TYR A 302 3.12 11.75 20.63
C TYR A 302 3.01 11.10 19.23
N LEU A 303 1.82 10.99 18.65
CA LEU A 303 1.56 10.49 17.29
C LEU A 303 1.39 11.61 16.25
N LEU A 304 1.31 12.87 16.66
CA LEU A 304 1.28 14.02 15.74
C LEU A 304 2.57 14.09 14.92
N ASN A 305 2.48 14.61 13.69
CA ASN A 305 3.60 14.76 12.76
C ASN A 305 4.32 13.42 12.44
N ARG A 306 3.52 12.37 12.22
CA ARG A 306 3.98 11.04 11.80
C ARG A 306 3.18 10.51 10.61
N PRO A 307 3.74 9.58 9.81
CA PRO A 307 3.05 9.01 8.65
C PRO A 307 1.70 8.37 8.98
N HIS A 308 0.66 8.69 8.19
CA HIS A 308 -0.73 8.19 8.31
C HIS A 308 -0.82 6.70 8.67
N HIS A 309 -0.10 5.85 7.94
CA HIS A 309 -0.17 4.40 8.13
C HIS A 309 0.37 3.93 9.50
N PHE A 310 1.32 4.69 10.10
CA PHE A 310 1.85 4.42 11.43
C PHE A 310 0.92 4.94 12.52
N VAL A 311 0.40 6.17 12.38
CA VAL A 311 -0.60 6.76 13.28
C VAL A 311 -1.80 5.83 13.40
N LYS A 312 -2.38 5.46 12.27
CA LYS A 312 -3.50 4.52 12.15
C LYS A 312 -3.24 3.16 12.77
N HIS A 313 -2.05 2.57 12.56
CA HIS A 313 -1.68 1.31 13.23
C HIS A 313 -1.63 1.49 14.75
N CYS A 314 -0.97 2.55 15.24
CA CYS A 314 -0.86 2.82 16.67
C CYS A 314 -2.25 3.02 17.30
N MET A 315 -3.13 3.78 16.67
CA MET A 315 -4.51 3.97 17.13
C MET A 315 -5.32 2.67 17.14
N GLU A 316 -5.15 1.78 16.16
CA GLU A 316 -5.75 0.43 16.18
C GLU A 316 -5.24 -0.38 17.38
N LYS A 317 -3.93 -0.34 17.66
CA LYS A 317 -3.35 -1.10 18.78
C LYS A 317 -3.68 -0.49 20.15
N ILE A 318 -3.88 0.83 20.24
CA ILE A 318 -4.45 1.52 21.41
C ILE A 318 -5.88 1.04 21.67
N ALA A 319 -6.73 1.00 20.64
CA ALA A 319 -8.11 0.52 20.74
C ALA A 319 -8.18 -0.95 21.18
N LEU A 320 -7.32 -1.82 20.63
CA LEU A 320 -7.18 -3.21 21.08
C LEU A 320 -6.66 -3.32 22.52
N ALA A 321 -5.74 -2.45 22.94
CA ALA A 321 -5.20 -2.42 24.30
C ALA A 321 -6.18 -1.87 25.34
N LYS A 322 -7.28 -1.20 24.96
CA LYS A 322 -8.26 -0.63 25.91
C LYS A 322 -8.98 -1.70 26.74
N TYR A 323 -9.28 -2.85 26.15
CA TYR A 323 -10.05 -3.95 26.76
C TYR A 323 -9.18 -5.09 27.29
N VAL A 324 -7.87 -4.86 27.37
CA VAL A 324 -6.88 -5.82 27.88
C VAL A 324 -6.83 -5.76 29.41
N ASP A 325 -6.84 -6.93 30.05
CA ASP A 325 -6.47 -7.10 31.46
C ASP A 325 -4.97 -6.81 31.64
N LEU A 326 -4.67 -6.01 32.65
CA LEU A 326 -3.34 -5.56 32.99
C LEU A 326 -2.68 -6.42 34.07
N SER A 327 -3.38 -7.38 34.68
CA SER A 327 -2.84 -8.24 35.75
C SER A 327 -1.56 -8.96 35.30
N GLY A 328 -1.62 -9.69 34.18
CA GLY A 328 -0.54 -10.49 33.58
C GLY A 328 0.59 -9.71 32.91
N ILE A 329 0.82 -8.44 33.29
CA ILE A 329 1.96 -7.63 32.84
C ILE A 329 2.94 -7.48 34.00
N VAL A 330 4.13 -8.05 33.87
CA VAL A 330 5.14 -8.15 34.94
C VAL A 330 6.47 -7.55 34.48
N ILE A 331 7.01 -6.60 35.24
CA ILE A 331 8.37 -6.07 35.02
C ILE A 331 9.38 -7.16 35.35
N LYS A 332 10.36 -7.39 34.46
CA LYS A 332 11.49 -8.31 34.65
C LYS A 332 12.83 -7.60 34.79
N GLY A 333 12.96 -6.40 34.23
CA GLY A 333 14.15 -5.56 34.32
C GLY A 333 13.85 -4.14 33.86
N GLN A 334 14.87 -3.28 33.83
CA GLN A 334 14.73 -1.93 33.31
C GLN A 334 14.33 -1.98 31.82
N GLY A 335 13.14 -1.47 31.50
CA GLY A 335 12.59 -1.49 30.14
C GLY A 335 12.14 -2.87 29.63
N GLU A 336 12.18 -3.92 30.45
CA GLU A 336 11.84 -5.30 30.05
C GLU A 336 10.67 -5.88 30.84
N PHE A 337 9.69 -6.41 30.10
CA PHE A 337 8.42 -6.91 30.60
C PHE A 337 8.11 -8.30 30.07
N VAL A 338 7.46 -9.11 30.90
CA VAL A 338 6.70 -10.28 30.46
C VAL A 338 5.22 -9.90 30.45
N VAL A 339 4.57 -10.14 29.32
CA VAL A 339 3.14 -9.93 29.09
C VAL A 339 2.51 -11.27 28.76
N HIS A 340 1.73 -11.83 29.68
CA HIS A 340 0.94 -13.04 29.42
C HIS A 340 -0.09 -12.77 28.32
N SER A 341 -0.37 -13.78 27.49
CA SER A 341 -1.34 -13.66 26.42
C SER A 341 -2.75 -13.61 26.98
N PHE A 342 -3.48 -12.54 26.65
CA PHE A 342 -4.88 -12.32 27.04
C PHE A 342 -5.86 -13.31 26.40
N GLU A 343 -5.36 -14.21 25.55
CA GLU A 343 -6.11 -15.26 24.85
C GLU A 343 -5.70 -16.68 25.31
N ASN A 344 -4.52 -16.87 25.93
CA ASN A 344 -4.04 -18.17 26.39
C ASN A 344 -3.02 -18.01 27.52
N ILE A 345 -3.37 -18.42 28.74
CA ILE A 345 -2.60 -18.19 29.97
C ILE A 345 -1.18 -18.79 29.97
N HIS A 346 -0.95 -19.87 29.20
CA HIS A 346 0.37 -20.52 29.08
C HIS A 346 1.33 -19.75 28.16
N ASN A 347 0.80 -18.98 27.23
CA ASN A 347 1.60 -18.16 26.32
C ASN A 347 1.96 -16.83 26.97
N HIS A 348 3.20 -16.38 26.76
CA HIS A 348 3.67 -15.08 27.20
C HIS A 348 4.62 -14.46 26.17
N TYR A 349 4.72 -13.14 26.20
CA TYR A 349 5.54 -12.36 25.29
C TYR A 349 6.52 -11.50 26.08
N ILE A 350 7.77 -11.48 25.66
CA ILE A 350 8.76 -10.53 26.17
C ILE A 350 8.58 -9.22 25.38
N VAL A 351 8.61 -8.09 26.07
CA VAL A 351 8.59 -6.73 25.50
C VAL A 351 9.79 -5.98 26.05
N LYS A 352 10.57 -5.34 25.17
CA LYS A 352 11.69 -4.46 25.53
C LYS A 352 11.47 -3.07 24.92
N PHE A 353 11.72 -2.01 25.70
CA PHE A 353 11.56 -0.63 25.25
C PHE A 353 12.75 -0.10 24.43
N GLY A 354 13.87 -0.81 24.45
CA GLY A 354 15.12 -0.39 23.85
C GLY A 354 15.84 0.67 24.69
N ASP A 355 17.02 1.09 24.21
CA ASP A 355 17.92 2.02 24.88
C ASP A 355 18.57 2.95 23.83
N GLU A 356 19.81 3.41 24.04
CA GLU A 356 20.52 4.29 23.09
C GLU A 356 21.14 3.52 21.91
N GLU A 357 21.39 2.21 22.06
CA GLU A 357 21.98 1.33 21.03
C GLU A 357 20.95 0.35 20.44
N THR A 358 19.92 -0.01 21.21
CA THR A 358 18.92 -1.02 20.84
C THR A 358 17.55 -0.44 20.54
N MET A 359 16.91 -0.95 19.48
CA MET A 359 15.51 -0.68 19.17
C MET A 359 14.57 -1.37 20.18
N PRO A 360 13.33 -0.88 20.36
CA PRO A 360 12.28 -1.63 21.06
C PRO A 360 12.05 -2.98 20.38
N SER A 361 11.55 -3.97 21.11
CA SER A 361 11.21 -5.27 20.54
C SER A 361 10.08 -5.98 21.28
N CYS A 362 9.40 -6.90 20.62
CA CYS A 362 8.48 -7.83 21.27
C CYS A 362 8.48 -9.20 20.57
N THR A 363 8.39 -10.29 21.34
CA THR A 363 8.41 -11.66 20.76
C THR A 363 7.11 -12.05 20.03
N CYS A 364 6.04 -11.25 20.15
CA CYS A 364 4.73 -11.59 19.58
C CYS A 364 4.68 -11.51 18.04
N PRO A 365 3.75 -12.26 17.38
CA PRO A 365 3.64 -12.28 15.92
C PRO A 365 3.41 -10.89 15.28
N SER A 366 2.63 -10.02 15.92
CA SER A 366 2.34 -8.66 15.41
C SER A 366 3.61 -7.82 15.30
N TRP A 367 4.56 -7.97 16.22
CA TRP A 367 5.84 -7.25 16.17
C TRP A 367 6.76 -7.86 15.12
N LYS A 368 6.96 -9.18 15.15
CA LYS A 368 7.80 -9.91 14.16
C LYS A 368 7.40 -9.60 12.71
N HIS A 369 6.10 -9.39 12.45
CA HIS A 369 5.61 -9.01 11.13
C HIS A 369 5.86 -7.53 10.77
N SER A 370 5.50 -6.59 11.65
CA SER A 370 5.39 -5.15 11.31
C SER A 370 6.54 -4.26 11.81
N ARG A 371 7.29 -4.67 12.83
CA ARG A 371 8.23 -3.81 13.59
C ARG A 371 7.60 -2.54 14.20
N TYR A 372 6.26 -2.44 14.19
CA TYR A 372 5.51 -1.36 14.81
C TYR A 372 5.02 -1.77 16.20
N LEU A 373 4.86 -0.80 17.12
CA LEU A 373 4.35 -1.03 18.47
C LEU A 373 3.08 -1.89 18.46
N CYS A 374 3.12 -3.06 19.11
CA CYS A 374 2.00 -3.98 19.21
C CYS A 374 1.10 -3.66 20.42
N LYS A 375 -0.04 -4.35 20.56
CA LYS A 375 -0.98 -4.15 21.68
C LYS A 375 -0.34 -4.26 23.08
N HIS A 376 0.77 -4.98 23.21
CA HIS A 376 1.49 -5.13 24.48
C HIS A 376 2.18 -3.84 24.94
N PHE A 377 2.76 -3.04 24.04
CA PHE A 377 3.33 -1.74 24.40
C PHE A 377 2.26 -0.80 24.94
N PHE A 378 1.14 -0.66 24.23
CA PHE A 378 0.02 0.19 24.68
C PHE A 378 -0.67 -0.33 25.95
N ALA A 379 -0.66 -1.65 26.22
CA ALA A 379 -1.09 -2.19 27.50
C ALA A 379 -0.12 -1.86 28.65
N ILE A 380 1.20 -1.85 28.40
CA ILE A 380 2.20 -1.38 29.37
C ILE A 380 2.03 0.13 29.62
N PHE A 381 1.79 0.93 28.57
CA PHE A 381 1.50 2.37 28.71
C PHE A 381 0.26 2.61 29.58
N ARG A 382 -0.79 1.76 29.48
CA ARG A 382 -1.98 1.81 30.35
C ARG A 382 -1.69 1.41 31.80
N LYS A 383 -0.73 0.50 32.05
CA LYS A 383 -0.42 0.02 33.41
C LYS A 383 0.53 0.93 34.18
N TYR A 384 1.45 1.60 33.47
CA TYR A 384 2.51 2.42 34.08
C TYR A 384 2.69 3.76 33.32
N PRO A 385 1.65 4.61 33.19
CA PRO A 385 1.67 5.79 32.32
C PRO A 385 2.82 6.78 32.63
N GLU A 386 3.11 6.99 33.91
CA GLU A 386 4.14 7.94 34.36
C GLU A 386 5.58 7.51 34.01
N VAL A 387 5.84 6.21 33.89
CA VAL A 387 7.21 5.65 33.82
C VAL A 387 7.49 4.93 32.49
N TRP A 388 6.49 4.25 31.93
CA TRP A 388 6.64 3.38 30.75
C TRP A 388 5.61 3.71 29.67
N SER A 389 5.51 5.00 29.34
CA SER A 389 4.77 5.53 28.19
C SER A 389 5.66 5.65 26.94
N TRP A 390 5.15 6.29 25.88
CA TRP A 390 5.89 6.59 24.65
C TRP A 390 7.29 7.19 24.91
N ASN A 391 7.41 8.08 25.91
CA ASN A 391 8.66 8.78 26.20
C ASN A 391 9.79 7.85 26.63
N ALA A 392 9.48 6.69 27.22
CA ALA A 392 10.44 5.68 27.66
C ALA A 392 10.95 4.76 26.53
N LEU A 393 10.41 4.84 25.31
CA LEU A 393 10.94 4.09 24.17
C LEU A 393 12.33 4.63 23.76
N SER A 394 13.16 3.78 23.16
CA SER A 394 14.43 4.17 22.53
C SER A 394 14.30 5.40 21.62
N ASN A 395 15.28 6.30 21.70
CA ASN A 395 15.38 7.44 20.78
C ASN A 395 15.57 7.01 19.32
N LEU A 396 16.21 5.86 19.07
CA LEU A 396 16.36 5.27 17.73
C LEU A 396 15.00 5.00 17.07
N TYR A 397 13.97 4.69 17.87
CA TYR A 397 12.61 4.48 17.40
C TYR A 397 11.83 5.79 17.28
N LYS A 398 11.76 6.58 18.36
CA LYS A 398 10.96 7.82 18.42
C LYS A 398 11.37 8.85 17.36
N LYS A 399 12.66 8.90 17.03
CA LYS A 399 13.30 9.78 16.04
C LYS A 399 13.70 9.04 14.74
N SER A 400 13.22 7.81 14.52
CA SER A 400 13.47 7.08 13.28
C SER A 400 12.95 7.90 12.08
N PRO A 401 13.77 8.19 11.05
CA PRO A 401 13.33 8.96 9.88
C PRO A 401 12.09 8.38 9.19
N PHE A 402 11.88 7.06 9.31
CA PHE A 402 10.74 6.31 8.79
C PHE A 402 9.44 6.45 9.61
N LEU A 403 9.51 7.00 10.83
CA LEU A 403 8.40 7.17 11.78
C LEU A 403 8.10 8.65 12.09
N THR A 404 8.69 9.56 11.34
CA THR A 404 8.57 11.03 11.43
C THR A 404 8.30 11.61 10.05
N LEU A 405 7.67 12.77 9.94
CA LEU A 405 7.55 13.48 8.67
C LEU A 405 8.87 14.11 8.20
N ASP A 406 8.95 14.45 6.92
CA ASP A 406 10.08 15.14 6.32
C ASP A 406 9.84 16.66 6.29
N ASN A 407 10.13 17.31 7.43
CA ASN A 407 9.93 18.74 7.62
C ASN A 407 10.93 19.53 6.76
N SER A 408 10.47 20.01 5.61
CA SER A 408 11.28 20.77 4.65
C SER A 408 11.56 22.22 5.12
N GLY A 409 12.45 22.39 6.10
CA GLY A 409 13.19 23.65 6.33
C GLY A 409 12.72 24.57 7.45
N GLU A 410 11.83 24.14 8.35
CA GLU A 410 11.38 24.92 9.51
C GLU A 410 11.43 24.09 10.80
N GLU A 411 11.58 24.75 11.95
CA GLU A 411 11.68 24.12 13.28
C GLU A 411 10.40 23.37 13.68
N GLU A 412 10.52 22.35 14.53
CA GLU A 412 9.35 21.61 15.04
C GLU A 412 8.47 22.53 15.91
N PRO A 413 7.16 22.70 15.60
CA PRO A 413 6.24 23.39 16.50
C PRO A 413 6.21 22.70 17.87
N SER A 414 6.31 23.46 18.96
CA SER A 414 6.36 22.85 20.28
C SER A 414 4.99 22.28 20.66
N ILE A 415 4.95 21.18 21.42
CA ILE A 415 3.68 20.62 21.93
C ILE A 415 2.95 21.66 22.80
N SER A 416 3.70 22.55 23.46
CA SER A 416 3.20 23.72 24.20
C SER A 416 2.50 24.78 23.35
N ASP A 417 2.63 24.78 22.03
CA ASP A 417 1.87 25.68 21.15
C ASP A 417 0.47 25.13 20.86
N TYR A 418 0.33 23.82 20.68
CA TYR A 418 -0.97 23.14 20.51
C TYR A 418 -1.85 23.18 21.77
N LEU A 419 -1.25 23.33 22.95
CA LEU A 419 -1.96 23.36 24.25
C LEU A 419 -2.56 24.73 24.62
N LYS A 420 -2.42 25.75 23.76
CA LYS A 420 -2.95 27.11 24.01
C LYS A 420 -4.41 27.27 23.57
N ASP A 421 -4.87 26.45 22.62
CA ASP A 421 -6.13 26.65 21.89
C ASP A 421 -7.24 25.65 22.28
N THR A 422 -7.13 24.97 23.44
CA THR A 422 -8.17 24.08 23.98
C THR A 422 -8.89 24.72 25.16
N PRO A 423 -10.16 25.16 25.01
CA PRO A 423 -10.98 25.56 26.14
C PRO A 423 -11.21 24.39 27.10
N ILE A 424 -11.22 24.69 28.40
CA ILE A 424 -11.64 23.76 29.45
C ILE A 424 -13.04 24.18 29.88
N GLU A 425 -14.05 23.49 29.36
CA GLU A 425 -15.43 23.61 29.84
C GLU A 425 -15.78 22.33 30.63
N GLU A 426 -15.69 22.43 31.95
CA GLU A 426 -16.40 21.56 32.88
C GLU A 426 -17.86 22.05 32.92
N ASP A 427 -18.85 21.17 32.76
CA ASP A 427 -20.25 21.54 33.01
C ASP A 427 -21.08 20.38 33.57
N GLU A 428 -22.01 20.71 34.46
CA GLU A 428 -22.82 19.76 35.22
C GLU A 428 -24.33 19.98 35.03
N ARG A 429 -24.99 19.03 34.36
CA ARG A 429 -26.43 18.72 34.51
C ARG A 429 -27.37 19.87 34.02
N PRO A 430 -28.69 19.73 34.18
CA PRO A 430 -29.56 18.61 33.80
C PRO A 430 -30.52 18.96 32.64
N PHE A 431 -31.31 17.98 32.19
CA PHE A 431 -32.35 18.13 31.16
C PHE A 431 -33.66 18.65 31.77
N GLU A 432 -34.37 19.56 31.10
CA GLU A 432 -35.81 19.81 31.27
C GLU A 432 -36.52 19.76 29.91
N GLU A 433 -37.69 19.12 29.87
CA GLU A 433 -38.57 19.05 28.69
C GLU A 433 -39.65 20.16 28.75
N LYS A 434 -40.18 20.56 27.59
CA LYS A 434 -41.48 21.22 27.49
C LYS A 434 -42.08 21.14 26.08
N ASP A 435 -43.32 20.66 26.02
CA ASP A 435 -44.15 20.60 24.83
C ASP A 435 -44.73 21.98 24.44
N ASN A 436 -45.36 22.05 23.26
CA ASN A 436 -46.59 22.83 23.07
C ASN A 436 -47.40 22.35 21.85
N GLU A 437 -48.72 22.40 22.01
CA GLU A 437 -49.79 22.08 21.04
C GLU A 437 -49.97 23.27 20.04
N MET A 438 -50.36 23.14 18.76
CA MET A 438 -51.45 22.45 18.02
C MET A 438 -52.65 23.39 17.73
N ASP A 439 -53.00 23.57 16.44
CA ASP A 439 -54.36 23.74 15.87
C ASP A 439 -54.26 23.84 14.32
N THR A 440 -55.02 23.10 13.47
CA THR A 440 -56.45 23.21 13.03
C THR A 440 -56.77 24.53 12.27
N ASP A 441 -57.69 24.67 11.29
CA ASP A 441 -58.53 23.82 10.40
C ASP A 441 -59.08 24.76 9.27
N ASN A 442 -59.85 24.46 8.19
CA ASN A 442 -60.52 23.32 7.52
C ASN A 442 -60.83 23.78 6.04
N THR A 443 -61.53 23.16 5.07
CA THR A 443 -62.29 21.90 4.79
C THR A 443 -62.44 21.80 3.24
N GLY A 444 -62.73 20.63 2.64
CA GLY A 444 -63.34 20.55 1.29
C GLY A 444 -63.10 19.24 0.51
N ASP A 445 -64.17 18.55 0.08
CA ASP A 445 -64.12 17.18 -0.48
C ASP A 445 -65.22 16.93 -1.56
N LEU A 446 -65.19 15.74 -2.18
CA LEU A 446 -66.20 15.00 -2.98
C LEU A 446 -66.09 14.98 -4.52
N HIS A 447 -65.48 13.88 -4.98
CA HIS A 447 -65.92 12.96 -6.04
C HIS A 447 -65.69 13.23 -7.56
N GLY A 448 -65.19 12.18 -8.21
CA GLY A 448 -65.07 11.96 -9.67
C GLY A 448 -64.10 10.81 -9.94
N ASP A 449 -64.58 9.64 -10.38
CA ASP A 449 -63.85 8.35 -10.26
C ASP A 449 -63.31 7.77 -11.60
N GLU A 450 -62.59 6.67 -11.48
CA GLU A 450 -62.16 5.65 -12.48
C GLU A 450 -60.77 5.75 -13.14
N ASN A 451 -59.82 5.13 -12.44
CA ASN A 451 -58.93 4.06 -12.95
C ASN A 451 -57.88 4.37 -14.06
N LYS A 452 -56.61 4.50 -13.63
CA LYS A 452 -55.47 3.81 -14.31
C LYS A 452 -54.19 3.67 -13.46
N VAL A 453 -54.09 2.51 -12.79
CA VAL A 453 -52.85 1.79 -12.40
C VAL A 453 -51.74 2.63 -11.76
N GLU A 454 -51.70 2.61 -10.41
CA GLU A 454 -50.50 2.98 -9.66
C GLU A 454 -49.32 2.03 -9.97
N TYR A 455 -48.09 2.55 -9.91
CA TYR A 455 -46.87 1.74 -9.79
C TYR A 455 -46.16 2.11 -8.48
N GLN A 456 -46.15 1.20 -7.51
CA GLN A 456 -45.70 1.49 -6.15
C GLN A 456 -44.19 1.81 -6.08
N ALA A 457 -43.87 2.94 -5.44
CA ALA A 457 -42.50 3.42 -5.26
C ALA A 457 -41.69 2.55 -4.28
N THR A 458 -40.46 2.16 -4.62
CA THR A 458 -39.65 1.23 -3.81
C THR A 458 -38.13 1.56 -3.73
N GLY A 459 -37.77 2.41 -2.76
CA GLY A 459 -36.50 2.37 -1.98
C GLY A 459 -35.11 2.47 -2.67
N LEU A 460 -34.45 3.63 -2.50
CA LEU A 460 -33.04 3.91 -2.86
C LEU A 460 -32.02 3.01 -2.14
N LYS A 461 -30.93 2.54 -2.81
CA LYS A 461 -29.80 1.80 -2.17
C LYS A 461 -28.43 2.02 -2.83
N TYR A 462 -27.66 3.04 -2.44
CA TYR A 462 -26.43 3.50 -3.14
C TYR A 462 -25.13 3.45 -2.34
N GLY A 463 -25.12 2.75 -1.19
CA GLY A 463 -24.10 2.97 -0.18
C GLY A 463 -22.63 2.69 -0.53
N THR A 464 -22.26 2.01 -1.62
CA THR A 464 -20.86 1.58 -1.83
C THR A 464 -19.93 2.68 -2.35
N MET A 465 -20.35 3.48 -3.34
CA MET A 465 -19.55 4.62 -3.82
C MET A 465 -19.51 5.73 -2.75
N ALA A 466 -20.64 5.95 -2.07
CA ALA A 466 -20.69 6.80 -0.88
C ALA A 466 -19.72 6.30 0.21
N ARG A 467 -19.65 4.99 0.50
CA ARG A 467 -18.71 4.43 1.48
C ARG A 467 -17.24 4.49 1.07
N ASP A 468 -16.90 4.50 -0.22
CA ASP A 468 -15.50 4.68 -0.64
C ASP A 468 -15.05 6.14 -0.42
N LEU A 469 -15.83 7.11 -0.93
CA LEU A 469 -15.59 8.54 -0.64
C LEU A 469 -15.61 8.81 0.86
N LEU A 470 -16.59 8.28 1.60
CA LEU A 470 -16.67 8.41 3.06
C LEU A 470 -15.60 7.60 3.79
N THR A 471 -14.95 6.61 3.19
CA THR A 471 -13.78 5.94 3.82
C THR A 471 -12.52 6.76 3.59
N GLN A 472 -12.37 7.39 2.42
CA GLN A 472 -11.27 8.31 2.13
C GLN A 472 -11.40 9.57 3.01
N LEU A 473 -12.57 10.22 3.00
CA LEU A 473 -12.92 11.32 3.90
C LEU A 473 -12.82 10.92 5.38
N ARG A 474 -13.27 9.72 5.79
CA ARG A 474 -13.12 9.28 7.19
C ARG A 474 -11.69 8.94 7.57
N ASN A 475 -10.84 8.46 6.66
CA ASN A 475 -9.41 8.31 6.96
C ASN A 475 -8.76 9.69 7.18
N ILE A 476 -9.19 10.69 6.41
CA ILE A 476 -8.74 12.09 6.50
C ILE A 476 -9.29 12.78 7.77
N SER A 477 -10.58 12.62 8.11
CA SER A 477 -11.20 13.23 9.28
C SER A 477 -11.01 12.48 10.60
N TYR A 478 -10.61 11.21 10.53
CA TYR A 478 -10.13 10.45 11.70
C TYR A 478 -8.79 10.98 12.20
N GLU A 479 -7.92 11.45 11.30
CA GLU A 479 -6.63 12.01 11.69
C GLU A 479 -6.64 13.53 11.84
N PHE A 480 -7.47 14.26 11.09
CA PHE A 480 -7.46 15.72 11.09
C PHE A 480 -8.85 16.32 11.25
N ASP A 481 -8.94 17.42 12.00
CA ASP A 481 -10.14 18.10 12.50
C ASP A 481 -10.93 18.85 11.41
N ASP A 482 -11.36 18.13 10.35
CA ASP A 482 -12.36 18.62 9.39
C ASP A 482 -13.75 18.63 10.06
N ALA A 483 -13.96 19.63 10.90
CA ALA A 483 -15.28 20.24 11.09
C ALA A 483 -15.58 21.28 9.99
N SER A 484 -14.97 21.14 8.80
CA SER A 484 -15.20 22.01 7.65
C SER A 484 -16.63 21.84 7.13
N GLU A 485 -17.33 22.96 6.93
CA GLU A 485 -18.77 22.99 6.61
C GLU A 485 -19.07 22.17 5.35
N ASN A 486 -18.23 22.24 4.32
CA ASN A 486 -18.37 21.44 3.09
C ASN A 486 -18.41 19.92 3.35
N ASN A 487 -17.64 19.39 4.32
CA ASN A 487 -17.70 17.98 4.68
C ASN A 487 -18.95 17.65 5.48
N LYS A 488 -19.40 18.60 6.32
CA LYS A 488 -20.64 18.48 7.09
C LYS A 488 -21.85 18.44 6.15
N GLU A 489 -21.96 19.39 5.22
CA GLU A 489 -22.95 19.41 4.14
C GLU A 489 -22.94 18.12 3.30
N LEU A 490 -21.76 17.62 2.91
CA LEU A 490 -21.67 16.40 2.11
C LEU A 490 -22.12 15.17 2.92
N PHE A 491 -21.82 15.11 4.22
CA PHE A 491 -22.27 14.04 5.11
C PHE A 491 -23.78 14.13 5.38
N GLU A 492 -24.31 15.33 5.57
CA GLU A 492 -25.74 15.61 5.78
C GLU A 492 -26.57 15.38 4.51
N ALA A 493 -26.04 15.67 3.32
CA ALA A 493 -26.68 15.35 2.03
C ALA A 493 -26.70 13.83 1.75
N LEU A 494 -25.62 13.11 2.10
CA LEU A 494 -25.52 11.67 1.88
C LEU A 494 -26.15 10.81 2.99
N SER A 495 -26.31 11.33 4.21
CA SER A 495 -26.85 10.59 5.36
C SER A 495 -28.29 10.09 5.13
N PRO A 496 -29.28 10.89 4.67
CA PRO A 496 -30.62 10.40 4.33
C PRO A 496 -30.60 9.33 3.22
N ILE A 497 -29.73 9.50 2.22
CA ILE A 497 -29.54 8.52 1.14
C ILE A 497 -29.01 7.19 1.70
N LEU A 498 -28.14 7.23 2.72
CA LEU A 498 -27.62 6.05 3.41
C LEU A 498 -28.62 5.43 4.39
N GLN A 499 -29.47 6.21 5.05
CA GLN A 499 -30.52 5.70 5.95
C GLN A 499 -31.58 4.88 5.20
N GLY A 500 -31.94 5.27 3.97
CA GLY A 500 -32.81 4.47 3.10
C GLY A 500 -32.16 3.17 2.56
N CYS A 501 -30.84 3.02 2.64
CA CYS A 501 -30.14 1.84 2.14
C CYS A 501 -30.33 0.63 3.06
N LYS A 502 -31.05 -0.40 2.62
CA LYS A 502 -30.90 -1.72 3.27
C LYS A 502 -29.43 -2.18 3.21
N LYS A 503 -28.97 -2.83 4.28
CA LYS A 503 -27.55 -3.18 4.49
C LYS A 503 -27.05 -4.33 3.59
N ASP A 504 -27.95 -5.03 2.90
CA ASP A 504 -27.73 -6.24 2.08
C ASP A 504 -27.86 -6.02 0.56
N GLU A 505 -28.09 -4.78 0.11
CA GLU A 505 -28.34 -4.46 -1.29
C GLU A 505 -27.49 -3.25 -1.76
N VAL A 506 -26.98 -3.30 -3.00
CA VAL A 506 -26.15 -2.25 -3.61
C VAL A 506 -26.55 -2.02 -5.05
N ASN A 507 -26.88 -0.78 -5.41
CA ASN A 507 -27.10 -0.40 -6.79
C ASN A 507 -25.79 0.09 -7.45
N LEU A 508 -25.49 -0.43 -8.64
CA LEU A 508 -24.27 -0.19 -9.42
C LEU A 508 -24.56 0.74 -10.60
N LEU A 509 -23.85 1.87 -10.65
CA LEU A 509 -24.00 2.96 -11.63
C LEU A 509 -22.78 2.97 -12.57
N ASP A 510 -22.77 2.06 -13.55
CA ASP A 510 -21.60 1.84 -14.42
C ASP A 510 -21.87 2.31 -15.87
N SER A 511 -21.21 3.40 -16.28
CA SER A 511 -21.29 3.99 -17.62
C SER A 511 -20.65 3.14 -18.73
N SER A 512 -19.92 2.08 -18.39
CA SER A 512 -19.25 1.15 -19.31
C SER A 512 -19.75 -0.30 -19.18
N PHE A 513 -20.88 -0.52 -18.51
CA PHE A 513 -21.35 -1.85 -18.11
C PHE A 513 -21.51 -2.85 -19.28
N ASN A 514 -20.68 -3.89 -19.26
CA ASN A 514 -20.60 -4.91 -20.32
C ASN A 514 -21.52 -6.12 -20.12
N ARG A 515 -22.56 -6.00 -19.26
CA ARG A 515 -23.47 -7.07 -18.79
C ARG A 515 -22.88 -8.08 -17.81
N SER A 516 -21.58 -8.01 -17.50
CA SER A 516 -20.90 -8.86 -16.52
C SER A 516 -20.24 -8.02 -15.42
N MET A 517 -19.88 -8.65 -14.30
CA MET A 517 -19.08 -8.02 -13.24
C MET A 517 -18.00 -9.00 -12.77
N THR A 518 -16.76 -8.53 -12.72
CA THR A 518 -15.59 -9.37 -12.40
C THR A 518 -15.61 -9.82 -10.94
N LEU A 519 -14.90 -10.92 -10.64
CA LEU A 519 -14.67 -11.38 -9.27
C LEU A 519 -13.94 -10.33 -8.42
N HIS A 520 -13.05 -9.55 -9.03
CA HIS A 520 -12.33 -8.46 -8.36
C HIS A 520 -13.29 -7.33 -7.95
N THR A 521 -14.13 -6.86 -8.87
CA THR A 521 -15.14 -5.82 -8.61
C THR A 521 -16.12 -6.24 -7.52
N LYS A 522 -16.59 -7.50 -7.55
CA LYS A 522 -17.44 -8.06 -6.49
C LYS A 522 -16.75 -8.01 -5.11
N ARG A 523 -15.47 -8.39 -5.03
CA ARG A 523 -14.68 -8.32 -3.79
C ARG A 523 -14.45 -6.89 -3.31
N GLN A 524 -14.12 -5.96 -4.20
CA GLN A 524 -13.99 -4.54 -3.84
C GLN A 524 -15.27 -4.02 -3.20
N ILE A 525 -16.43 -4.29 -3.82
CA ILE A 525 -17.75 -3.93 -3.27
C ILE A 525 -17.97 -4.55 -1.88
N CYS A 526 -17.61 -5.82 -1.68
CA CYS A 526 -17.73 -6.47 -0.37
C CYS A 526 -16.79 -5.85 0.69
N CYS A 527 -15.53 -5.59 0.34
CA CYS A 527 -14.54 -4.98 1.24
C CYS A 527 -14.89 -3.53 1.64
N LEU A 528 -15.60 -2.79 0.78
CA LEU A 528 -16.09 -1.43 1.03
C LEU A 528 -17.42 -1.39 1.81
N LEU A 529 -18.32 -2.37 1.59
CA LEU A 529 -19.61 -2.46 2.28
C LEU A 529 -19.51 -3.15 3.66
N LYS A 530 -18.73 -4.23 3.76
CA LYS A 530 -18.63 -5.14 4.92
C LYS A 530 -19.99 -5.48 5.55
N THR A 531 -20.94 -5.91 4.73
CA THR A 531 -22.33 -6.09 5.19
C THR A 531 -22.44 -7.10 6.33
N PRO A 532 -23.24 -6.81 7.38
CA PRO A 532 -23.53 -7.78 8.43
C PRO A 532 -24.44 -8.92 7.93
N ALA A 533 -25.16 -8.75 6.81
CA ALA A 533 -25.99 -9.80 6.23
C ALA A 533 -25.13 -10.92 5.63
N SER A 534 -25.62 -12.16 5.69
CA SER A 534 -24.99 -13.35 5.08
C SER A 534 -25.11 -13.38 3.55
N LYS A 535 -25.87 -12.45 2.94
CA LYS A 535 -26.02 -12.30 1.50
C LYS A 535 -25.95 -10.83 1.08
N LEU A 536 -25.59 -10.59 -0.17
CA LEU A 536 -25.48 -9.28 -0.81
C LEU A 536 -26.06 -9.35 -2.22
N THR A 537 -27.00 -8.48 -2.55
CA THR A 537 -27.53 -8.33 -3.92
C THR A 537 -27.01 -7.05 -4.56
N ILE A 538 -26.18 -7.17 -5.60
CA ILE A 538 -25.71 -6.02 -6.40
C ILE A 538 -26.59 -5.90 -7.64
N ARG A 539 -27.26 -4.76 -7.85
CA ARG A 539 -28.16 -4.51 -9.00
C ARG A 539 -27.56 -3.45 -9.94
N SER A 540 -27.32 -3.78 -11.21
CA SER A 540 -26.95 -2.79 -12.23
C SER A 540 -28.16 -1.94 -12.61
N VAL A 541 -28.01 -0.62 -12.48
CA VAL A 541 -29.03 0.39 -12.74
C VAL A 541 -28.91 0.90 -14.18
N PRO A 542 -30.01 1.16 -14.92
CA PRO A 542 -29.98 1.54 -16.34
C PRO A 542 -29.55 3.01 -16.57
N VAL A 543 -28.37 3.39 -16.10
CA VAL A 543 -27.74 4.69 -16.37
C VAL A 543 -27.28 4.83 -17.81
N GLN A 544 -27.05 6.06 -18.27
CA GLN A 544 -26.44 6.35 -19.56
C GLN A 544 -25.09 5.63 -19.71
N GLN A 545 -24.84 5.05 -20.89
CA GLN A 545 -23.51 4.57 -21.25
C GLN A 545 -22.69 5.69 -21.90
N GLN A 546 -21.40 5.71 -21.60
CA GLN A 546 -20.42 6.56 -22.27
C GLN A 546 -20.18 6.11 -23.71
N THR A 547 -19.75 7.04 -24.56
CA THR A 547 -19.18 6.73 -25.87
C THR A 547 -17.66 6.74 -25.77
N GLY A 548 -16.99 5.64 -26.12
CA GLY A 548 -15.53 5.50 -26.01
C GLY A 548 -15.04 5.11 -24.60
N GLY A 549 -13.73 4.89 -24.45
CA GLY A 549 -13.16 4.22 -23.26
C GLY A 549 -12.71 5.11 -22.09
N VAL A 550 -12.82 6.44 -22.19
CA VAL A 550 -12.03 7.37 -21.33
C VAL A 550 -12.83 8.23 -20.35
N ASP A 551 -14.16 8.29 -20.46
CA ASP A 551 -14.98 9.27 -19.71
C ASP A 551 -15.72 8.67 -18.49
N CYS A 552 -15.38 7.45 -18.07
CA CYS A 552 -16.02 6.77 -16.94
C CYS A 552 -15.94 7.58 -15.63
N GLY A 553 -14.80 8.24 -15.37
CA GLY A 553 -14.65 9.12 -14.22
C GLY A 553 -15.59 10.34 -14.24
N LEU A 554 -15.82 10.94 -15.41
CA LEU A 554 -16.75 12.08 -15.56
C LEU A 554 -18.19 11.65 -15.29
N PHE A 555 -18.59 10.46 -15.78
CA PHE A 555 -19.90 9.89 -15.48
C PHE A 555 -20.04 9.50 -14.01
N ALA A 556 -19.02 8.90 -13.39
CA ALA A 556 -19.06 8.59 -11.96
C ALA A 556 -19.27 9.85 -11.11
N ILE A 557 -18.54 10.93 -11.40
CA ILE A 557 -18.71 12.23 -10.72
C ILE A 557 -20.10 12.80 -10.99
N SER A 558 -20.59 12.81 -12.23
CA SER A 558 -21.91 13.37 -12.54
C SER A 558 -23.07 12.55 -11.96
N PHE A 559 -22.92 11.23 -11.81
CA PHE A 559 -23.88 10.38 -11.12
C PHE A 559 -23.93 10.69 -9.62
N ILE A 560 -22.77 10.81 -8.94
CA ILE A 560 -22.69 11.20 -7.53
C ILE A 560 -23.28 12.60 -7.32
N GLN A 561 -22.87 13.56 -8.14
CA GLN A 561 -23.29 14.96 -8.10
C GLN A 561 -24.81 15.10 -8.27
N HIS A 562 -25.40 14.39 -9.23
CA HIS A 562 -26.85 14.35 -9.42
C HIS A 562 -27.56 13.70 -8.21
N LEU A 563 -27.10 12.54 -7.74
CA LEU A 563 -27.68 11.83 -6.60
C LEU A 563 -27.68 12.67 -5.31
N ALA A 564 -26.61 13.41 -5.05
CA ALA A 564 -26.49 14.28 -3.88
C ALA A 564 -27.51 15.44 -3.90
N GLN A 565 -27.77 16.02 -5.08
CA GLN A 565 -28.70 17.15 -5.23
C GLN A 565 -30.17 16.70 -5.32
N THR A 566 -30.49 15.75 -6.19
CA THR A 566 -31.89 15.38 -6.47
C THR A 566 -32.41 14.27 -5.58
N LYS A 567 -31.51 13.53 -4.89
CA LYS A 567 -31.83 12.28 -4.19
C LYS A 567 -32.45 11.22 -5.13
N MET A 568 -32.31 11.38 -6.45
CA MET A 568 -32.89 10.53 -7.49
C MET A 568 -31.83 9.89 -8.40
N ASN A 569 -32.23 8.84 -9.11
CA ASN A 569 -31.37 8.12 -10.03
C ASN A 569 -31.11 8.88 -11.35
N PRO A 570 -29.88 8.84 -11.90
CA PRO A 570 -29.60 9.23 -13.28
C PRO A 570 -30.09 8.17 -14.33
N THR A 571 -31.21 7.50 -14.04
CA THR A 571 -31.89 6.54 -14.95
C THR A 571 -32.69 7.22 -16.05
N GLU A 572 -33.00 8.50 -15.90
CA GLU A 572 -33.75 9.28 -16.89
C GLU A 572 -32.88 10.40 -17.49
N VAL A 573 -31.98 10.96 -16.68
CA VAL A 573 -30.98 11.97 -17.05
C VAL A 573 -30.13 11.53 -18.24
N TRP A 574 -29.78 12.51 -19.08
CA TRP A 574 -28.79 12.38 -20.16
C TRP A 574 -27.78 13.54 -20.09
N PHE A 575 -26.55 13.21 -19.73
CA PHE A 575 -25.42 14.13 -19.67
C PHE A 575 -24.81 14.39 -21.05
N ASP A 576 -24.44 15.64 -21.31
CA ASP A 576 -23.76 16.04 -22.54
C ASP A 576 -22.25 15.76 -22.47
N GLN A 577 -21.88 14.50 -22.70
CA GLN A 577 -20.50 13.99 -22.62
C GLN A 577 -19.44 14.89 -23.27
N GLY A 578 -19.77 15.56 -24.38
CA GLY A 578 -18.86 16.48 -25.07
C GLY A 578 -18.51 17.75 -24.27
N LYS A 579 -19.36 18.15 -23.33
CA LYS A 579 -19.15 19.30 -22.43
C LYS A 579 -18.65 18.90 -21.04
N MET A 580 -18.95 17.67 -20.58
CA MET A 580 -18.65 17.21 -19.21
C MET A 580 -17.18 17.42 -18.79
N ARG A 581 -16.22 17.22 -19.71
CA ARG A 581 -14.79 17.36 -19.40
C ARG A 581 -14.38 18.81 -19.13
N ASN A 582 -14.84 19.74 -19.97
CA ASN A 582 -14.57 21.17 -19.80
C ASN A 582 -15.33 21.74 -18.59
N HIS A 583 -16.53 21.21 -18.31
CA HIS A 583 -17.30 21.53 -17.11
C HIS A 583 -16.57 21.08 -15.83
N ALA A 584 -16.07 19.85 -15.78
CA ALA A 584 -15.30 19.36 -14.63
C ALA A 584 -14.01 20.18 -14.41
N LEU A 585 -13.30 20.53 -15.50
CA LEU A 585 -12.13 21.41 -15.42
C LEU A 585 -12.46 22.84 -14.96
N LYS A 586 -13.68 23.33 -15.21
CA LYS A 586 -14.16 24.59 -14.62
C LYS A 586 -14.45 24.41 -13.12
N CYS A 587 -15.24 23.41 -12.74
CA CYS A 587 -15.58 23.15 -11.33
C CYS A 587 -14.34 22.99 -10.42
N LEU A 588 -13.26 22.39 -10.95
CA LEU A 588 -11.98 22.24 -10.24
C LEU A 588 -11.18 23.56 -10.09
N ARG A 589 -11.36 24.54 -10.99
CA ARG A 589 -10.75 25.88 -10.87
C ARG A 589 -11.55 26.79 -9.95
N ASP A 590 -12.87 26.72 -10.08
CA ASP A 590 -13.82 27.51 -9.30
C ASP A 590 -14.02 26.92 -7.87
N ASN A 591 -13.41 25.76 -7.59
CA ASN A 591 -13.52 24.97 -6.35
C ASN A 591 -14.96 24.62 -5.92
N ILE A 592 -15.91 24.61 -6.87
CA ILE A 592 -17.34 24.41 -6.63
C ILE A 592 -17.90 23.40 -7.65
N LEU A 593 -18.56 22.35 -7.17
CA LEU A 593 -19.08 21.25 -8.01
C LEU A 593 -20.47 21.55 -8.59
N HIS A 594 -20.52 22.41 -9.61
CA HIS A 594 -21.76 22.77 -10.29
C HIS A 594 -22.45 21.58 -11.01
N PRO A 595 -23.79 21.61 -11.19
CA PRO A 595 -24.53 20.60 -11.93
C PRO A 595 -23.95 20.28 -13.31
N PHE A 596 -23.71 19.00 -13.61
CA PHE A 596 -23.13 18.59 -14.88
C PHE A 596 -24.09 18.84 -16.05
N PRO A 597 -23.59 19.31 -17.21
CA PRO A 597 -24.43 19.71 -18.34
C PRO A 597 -25.22 18.52 -18.87
N THR A 598 -26.54 18.67 -18.95
CA THR A 598 -27.48 17.72 -19.56
C THR A 598 -27.85 18.14 -20.99
N LYS A 599 -28.54 17.26 -21.72
CA LYS A 599 -29.15 17.57 -23.01
C LYS A 599 -30.29 16.64 -23.35
N GLU A 600 -31.16 17.07 -24.26
CA GLU A 600 -32.13 16.20 -24.91
C GLU A 600 -31.44 15.02 -25.63
N PRO A 601 -31.97 13.78 -25.50
CA PRO A 601 -31.22 12.60 -25.89
C PRO A 601 -31.30 12.29 -27.40
N GLY A 602 -30.13 12.10 -28.03
CA GLY A 602 -30.00 11.92 -29.49
C GLY A 602 -30.45 10.56 -30.03
N LYS A 603 -30.29 10.33 -31.36
CA LYS A 603 -30.76 9.11 -32.05
C LYS A 603 -29.94 7.84 -31.76
N ARG A 604 -28.69 7.95 -31.30
CA ARG A 604 -27.87 6.80 -30.85
C ARG A 604 -27.76 6.85 -29.34
N ARG A 605 -28.37 5.88 -28.65
CA ARG A 605 -28.44 5.77 -27.18
C ARG A 605 -28.12 4.35 -26.74
N ARG A 606 -27.49 4.20 -25.58
CA ARG A 606 -27.39 2.93 -24.84
C ARG A 606 -27.48 3.25 -23.35
N ARG A 607 -28.31 2.51 -22.62
CA ARG A 607 -28.30 2.47 -21.15
C ARG A 607 -27.64 1.17 -20.68
N ALA A 608 -27.15 1.15 -19.44
CA ALA A 608 -26.67 -0.09 -18.82
C ALA A 608 -27.79 -1.14 -18.80
N ALA A 609 -27.43 -2.41 -18.97
CA ALA A 609 -28.40 -3.50 -18.90
C ALA A 609 -28.74 -3.81 -17.43
N VAL A 610 -30.02 -3.83 -17.07
CA VAL A 610 -30.44 -4.24 -15.72
C VAL A 610 -30.02 -5.69 -15.47
N ARG A 611 -29.28 -5.92 -14.38
CA ARG A 611 -28.75 -7.23 -13.97
C ARG A 611 -28.61 -7.29 -12.46
N GLU A 612 -28.97 -8.42 -11.86
CA GLU A 612 -28.70 -8.70 -10.46
C GLU A 612 -27.56 -9.71 -10.31
N PHE A 613 -26.74 -9.51 -9.27
CA PHE A 613 -25.69 -10.41 -8.84
C PHE A 613 -25.90 -10.68 -7.35
N LYS A 614 -26.46 -11.85 -7.03
CA LYS A 614 -26.60 -12.33 -5.65
C LYS A 614 -25.28 -13.00 -5.25
N LEU A 615 -24.82 -12.68 -4.04
CA LEU A 615 -23.53 -13.09 -3.49
C LEU A 615 -23.73 -13.57 -2.05
N ASP A 616 -23.18 -14.72 -1.70
CA ASP A 616 -23.13 -15.20 -0.32
C ASP A 616 -21.86 -14.66 0.36
N ILE A 617 -22.02 -14.13 1.58
CA ILE A 617 -21.01 -13.33 2.29
C ILE A 617 -20.54 -14.09 3.53
N PHE A 618 -19.25 -14.42 3.54
CA PHE A 618 -18.65 -15.31 4.52
C PHE A 618 -17.55 -14.64 5.35
N CYS A 619 -17.15 -15.33 6.42
CA CYS A 619 -16.05 -14.96 7.33
C CYS A 619 -16.24 -13.62 8.07
N VAL A 620 -15.34 -13.33 9.03
CA VAL A 620 -15.24 -12.02 9.70
C VAL A 620 -14.81 -10.90 8.76
N CYS A 621 -14.13 -11.22 7.66
CA CYS A 621 -13.73 -10.24 6.64
C CYS A 621 -14.88 -9.80 5.71
N ARG A 622 -16.08 -10.38 5.85
CA ARG A 622 -17.32 -10.03 5.12
C ARG A 622 -17.15 -10.00 3.60
N THR A 623 -16.60 -11.06 3.02
CA THR A 623 -16.31 -11.14 1.57
C THR A 623 -16.76 -12.46 0.94
N ILE A 624 -16.71 -12.51 -0.39
CA ILE A 624 -17.12 -13.68 -1.17
C ILE A 624 -15.99 -14.70 -1.35
N TRP A 625 -16.37 -15.97 -1.27
CA TRP A 625 -15.57 -17.10 -1.73
C TRP A 625 -15.78 -17.36 -3.23
N SER A 626 -14.87 -18.12 -3.83
CA SER A 626 -15.01 -18.68 -5.18
C SER A 626 -14.20 -19.97 -5.33
N PRO A 627 -14.55 -20.88 -6.25
CA PRO A 627 -13.82 -22.14 -6.45
C PRO A 627 -12.32 -22.01 -6.79
N SER A 628 -11.85 -20.83 -7.21
CA SER A 628 -10.42 -20.55 -7.43
C SER A 628 -9.66 -20.21 -6.14
N ASP A 629 -10.33 -19.86 -5.04
CA ASP A 629 -9.68 -19.63 -3.75
C ASP A 629 -9.28 -20.93 -3.05
N ALA A 630 -9.99 -22.04 -3.31
CA ALA A 630 -9.57 -23.38 -2.86
C ALA A 630 -8.16 -23.79 -3.34
N ARG A 631 -7.68 -23.17 -4.43
CA ARG A 631 -6.32 -23.38 -4.98
C ARG A 631 -5.33 -22.29 -4.54
N THR A 632 -5.72 -21.40 -3.65
CA THR A 632 -4.92 -20.26 -3.19
C THR A 632 -4.58 -20.42 -1.71
N LYS A 633 -3.36 -20.90 -1.40
CA LYS A 633 -2.95 -21.18 -0.02
C LYS A 633 -3.21 -19.99 0.92
N GLY A 634 -3.90 -20.25 2.02
CA GLY A 634 -4.38 -19.27 3.01
C GLY A 634 -5.81 -18.77 2.81
N LYS A 635 -6.44 -19.04 1.66
CA LYS A 635 -7.86 -18.74 1.39
C LYS A 635 -8.75 -19.99 1.37
N GLU A 636 -8.23 -21.09 1.88
CA GLU A 636 -9.07 -22.22 2.26
C GLU A 636 -10.13 -21.72 3.25
N MET A 637 -11.29 -22.38 3.28
CA MET A 637 -12.34 -22.04 4.23
C MET A 637 -12.68 -23.22 5.10
N VAL A 638 -13.01 -22.92 6.34
CA VAL A 638 -13.40 -23.88 7.38
C VAL A 638 -14.82 -23.55 7.80
N GLU A 639 -15.69 -24.57 7.82
CA GLU A 639 -17.00 -24.49 8.46
C GLU A 639 -16.82 -24.69 9.98
N CYS A 640 -17.54 -23.91 10.79
CA CYS A 640 -17.70 -24.25 12.19
C CYS A 640 -18.88 -25.22 12.32
N ASP A 641 -18.58 -26.40 12.85
CA ASP A 641 -19.49 -27.48 13.23
C ASP A 641 -20.65 -27.03 14.13
N GLU A 642 -20.38 -26.22 15.16
CA GLU A 642 -21.43 -25.71 16.07
C GLU A 642 -22.43 -24.76 15.40
N CYS A 643 -21.98 -23.92 14.45
CA CYS A 643 -22.79 -22.77 13.97
C CYS A 643 -22.98 -22.65 12.44
N GLY A 644 -22.45 -23.58 11.64
CA GLY A 644 -22.61 -23.59 10.17
C GLY A 644 -22.05 -22.37 9.44
N LYS A 645 -21.18 -21.58 10.11
CA LYS A 645 -20.56 -20.38 9.52
C LYS A 645 -19.20 -20.73 8.92
N TRP A 646 -18.94 -20.26 7.71
CA TRP A 646 -17.68 -20.48 6.99
C TRP A 646 -16.70 -19.32 7.17
N PHE A 647 -15.43 -19.63 7.46
CA PHE A 647 -14.36 -18.67 7.72
C PHE A 647 -13.10 -18.95 6.89
N HIS A 648 -12.48 -17.90 6.33
CA HIS A 648 -11.19 -18.01 5.64
C HIS A 648 -10.06 -18.26 6.65
N ARG A 649 -9.22 -19.24 6.37
CA ARG A 649 -8.14 -19.72 7.25
C ARG A 649 -7.20 -18.59 7.73
N MET A 650 -6.68 -17.77 6.80
CA MET A 650 -5.83 -16.61 7.14
C MET A 650 -6.54 -15.48 7.90
N CYS A 651 -7.87 -15.37 7.85
CA CYS A 651 -8.56 -14.27 8.53
C CYS A 651 -8.68 -14.47 10.05
N LEU A 652 -8.47 -15.69 10.54
CA LEU A 652 -8.53 -16.05 11.96
C LEU A 652 -7.32 -16.90 12.41
N ASN A 653 -6.29 -17.01 11.57
CA ASN A 653 -5.08 -17.82 11.80
C ASN A 653 -5.37 -19.30 12.14
N ILE A 654 -6.42 -19.87 11.54
CA ILE A 654 -6.81 -21.27 11.75
C ILE A 654 -5.65 -22.19 11.31
N PRO A 655 -5.34 -23.30 12.01
CA PRO A 655 -4.25 -24.21 11.65
C PRO A 655 -4.35 -24.79 10.23
N GLU A 656 -3.34 -25.55 9.79
CA GLU A 656 -3.46 -26.35 8.56
C GLU A 656 -4.22 -27.65 8.86
N PHE A 657 -5.01 -28.13 7.90
CA PHE A 657 -5.91 -29.27 8.11
C PHE A 657 -5.14 -30.58 8.33
N GLU A 658 -5.62 -31.41 9.24
CA GLU A 658 -5.17 -32.79 9.42
C GLU A 658 -6.19 -33.72 8.74
N GLY A 659 -6.10 -33.79 7.41
CA GLY A 659 -7.14 -34.40 6.56
C GLY A 659 -8.18 -33.36 6.14
N ASP A 660 -9.46 -33.67 6.34
CA ASP A 660 -10.58 -32.76 6.01
C ASP A 660 -11.03 -31.89 7.20
N THR A 661 -10.45 -32.08 8.39
CA THR A 661 -10.82 -31.39 9.64
C THR A 661 -9.67 -30.56 10.23
N VAL A 662 -10.00 -29.64 11.14
CA VAL A 662 -9.05 -28.83 11.91
C VAL A 662 -9.70 -28.37 13.22
N GLU A 663 -9.02 -28.56 14.35
CA GLU A 663 -9.48 -28.04 15.65
C GLU A 663 -9.27 -26.53 15.74
N TRP A 664 -10.35 -25.77 15.97
CA TRP A 664 -10.29 -24.31 16.15
C TRP A 664 -11.59 -23.78 16.79
N GLU A 665 -11.52 -22.68 17.53
CA GLU A 665 -12.69 -22.04 18.14
C GLU A 665 -13.25 -20.90 17.28
N CYS A 666 -14.55 -20.93 17.01
CA CYS A 666 -15.23 -19.89 16.22
C CYS A 666 -15.44 -18.60 17.03
N PRO A 667 -15.04 -17.40 16.54
CA PRO A 667 -15.21 -16.12 17.24
C PRO A 667 -16.67 -15.64 17.36
N GLU A 668 -17.63 -16.43 16.87
CA GLU A 668 -19.05 -16.21 17.09
C GLU A 668 -19.57 -17.10 18.23
N CYS A 669 -19.05 -18.33 18.35
CA CYS A 669 -19.36 -19.24 19.46
C CYS A 669 -18.67 -18.81 20.76
N ILE A 670 -17.41 -18.37 20.71
CA ILE A 670 -16.66 -17.80 21.86
C ILE A 670 -17.42 -16.63 22.53
N LYS A 671 -18.23 -15.89 21.76
CA LYS A 671 -19.06 -14.77 22.27
C LYS A 671 -20.39 -15.21 22.90
N ASN A 672 -20.87 -16.41 22.55
CA ASN A 672 -22.15 -16.95 23.04
C ASN A 672 -21.94 -17.87 24.26
N ASN A 673 -20.73 -18.40 24.43
CA ASN A 673 -20.28 -19.20 25.57
C ASN A 673 -19.59 -18.34 26.66
N ARG A 674 -19.93 -17.04 26.74
CA ARG A 674 -19.42 -16.04 27.70
C ARG A 674 -20.53 -15.08 28.11
#